data_AF-A0A0E3GRG6-F1
#
_entry.id   AF-A0A0E3GRG6-F1
#
_cell.length_a   1.000
_cell.length_b   1.000
_cell.length_c   1.000
_cell.angle_alpha   90.00
_cell.angle_beta   90.00
_cell.angle_gamma   90.00
#
_symmetry.space_group_name_H-M   'P 1'
#
loop_
_entity.id
_entity.type
_entity.pdbx_description
1 polymer ?
#
loop_
_entity_poly.entity_id
_entity_poly.type
_entity_poly.pdbx_seq_one_letter_code
_entity_poly.pdbx_strand_id
1 'polypeptide(L)'
;MKNKISTFIVAVVAASLCFSALKVKAETITTRYNGANRYETAAKVCQDGWKSSQNVVIVNGENFPDALAAAPLAKKNDAPILLTSKDILNAYTSVEINRLGVKNAFIIGGRGVISQAVEDSLKSRGIKITRLGGANRFDTAIQIAGKVSKSNEVVLINSNDFRDGMSISAIAAAKGMPVIPVDAYSMPASVSKYLQGYKKADQIYVIGGQDKISDSVISGLPNIKRIGGGDIYSSNIGVVNAFLGELNIDTVYISSAKDFPDSLGASALASKTTSPIIFVDSPMSYATQNFLKSHIINDIKVLGGPGAVSYESEQIAKNLPSAVANIDNPTDTIIQNEKYTPRPTMIVTASDGSKKEVNVDWNLTKINTSKPGIYTFTGTIRGTDKTVLATLRVKPIPYKIDDLVKTASSRQFFNVPSTVEAQMTDGTKIQVPVTWDYGSQSGNKPGVYVFYGTVDNYKKKVKLTLTVNDNGTNSKVIKTINNIKRTVATKSSFTLPSTVTAIMTDNSTQSVPVTWGAENKYATGVYTYEGTVSGYSGKVGLMLIVTGEGGQDPNDPNYPDNPPDPNNPDIIDLGELAAIMQNEAYPTTVKDPTTGKQVAVTWTEAVSINSTFVDSTYIDDCRVAKFTLNGAISGNRKVKATIGVIPKIITLNVDNNTGNVPAIAITVKRSDYPGGAFNMDELSNRICAVINNADGNREAKKVHVLLWNPPIIDISDSNTYHVTATISHYSTPITVTIKVQ
;
A
#
# COMPACT_ATOMS: atom_id res chain seq x y z
N MET A 1 -10.25 31.58 -71.63
CA MET A 1 -11.52 31.80 -70.90
C MET A 1 -11.96 30.45 -70.38
N LYS A 2 -11.73 30.14 -69.10
CA LYS A 2 -12.50 30.54 -67.92
C LYS A 2 -13.80 29.73 -67.76
N ASN A 3 -13.76 28.85 -66.74
CA ASN A 3 -14.62 28.91 -65.57
C ASN A 3 -15.88 28.03 -65.50
N LYS A 4 -15.97 27.34 -64.34
CA LYS A 4 -17.15 26.97 -63.54
C LYS A 4 -17.79 25.60 -63.79
N ILE A 5 -17.08 24.52 -63.44
CA ILE A 5 -17.72 23.34 -62.80
C ILE A 5 -16.76 22.78 -61.74
N SER A 6 -16.49 23.55 -60.68
CA SER A 6 -15.71 23.06 -59.53
C SER A 6 -16.21 23.66 -58.20
N THR A 7 -17.53 23.87 -58.10
CA THR A 7 -18.11 24.55 -56.91
C THR A 7 -19.50 24.01 -56.55
N PHE A 8 -19.73 22.70 -56.66
CA PHE A 8 -20.98 22.12 -56.14
C PHE A 8 -20.85 20.78 -55.40
N ILE A 9 -19.64 20.19 -55.28
CA ILE A 9 -19.43 18.94 -54.51
C ILE A 9 -18.72 19.18 -53.16
N VAL A 10 -18.23 20.41 -52.89
CA VAL A 10 -17.60 20.75 -51.60
C VAL A 10 -18.62 21.24 -50.55
N ALA A 11 -19.84 21.60 -50.94
CA ALA A 11 -20.84 22.16 -50.01
C ALA A 11 -21.65 21.10 -49.23
N VAL A 12 -21.69 19.83 -49.67
CA VAL A 12 -22.42 18.77 -48.95
C VAL A 12 -21.52 17.97 -47.99
N VAL A 13 -20.20 17.95 -48.24
CA VAL A 13 -19.23 17.33 -47.31
C VAL A 13 -18.84 18.29 -46.18
N ALA A 14 -18.91 19.61 -46.40
CA ALA A 14 -18.64 20.61 -45.36
C ALA A 14 -19.80 20.84 -44.36
N ALA A 15 -21.02 20.38 -44.66
CA ALA A 15 -22.15 20.43 -43.71
C ALA A 15 -22.18 19.23 -42.74
N SER A 16 -21.27 18.26 -42.89
CA SER A 16 -21.22 17.03 -42.07
C SER A 16 -20.15 17.05 -40.97
N LEU A 17 -19.46 18.17 -40.74
CA LEU A 17 -18.32 18.26 -39.79
C LEU A 17 -18.55 19.23 -38.59
N CYS A 18 -19.76 19.73 -38.40
CA CYS A 18 -20.13 20.52 -37.21
C CYS A 18 -21.34 19.97 -36.46
N PHE A 19 -21.56 18.65 -36.49
CA PHE A 19 -22.17 18.02 -35.32
C PHE A 19 -21.03 17.74 -34.35
N SER A 20 -20.69 18.73 -33.51
CA SER A 20 -20.19 18.41 -32.18
C SER A 20 -21.14 17.34 -31.67
N ALA A 21 -20.65 16.11 -31.47
CA ALA A 21 -21.45 15.09 -30.82
C ALA A 21 -21.88 15.72 -29.49
N LEU A 22 -23.13 16.18 -29.42
CA LEU A 22 -23.73 16.56 -28.16
C LEU A 22 -23.51 15.31 -27.31
N LYS A 23 -22.69 15.42 -26.26
CA LYS A 23 -22.55 14.35 -25.29
C LYS A 23 -23.96 14.15 -24.72
N VAL A 24 -24.69 13.19 -25.28
CA VAL A 24 -26.04 12.84 -24.80
C VAL A 24 -25.84 12.36 -23.37
N LYS A 25 -26.28 13.18 -22.42
CA LYS A 25 -26.30 12.84 -21.00
C LYS A 25 -27.32 11.70 -20.86
N ALA A 26 -26.91 10.55 -20.34
CA ALA A 26 -27.89 9.58 -19.88
C ALA A 26 -28.74 10.28 -18.81
N GLU A 27 -30.03 10.44 -19.08
CA GLU A 27 -30.92 11.19 -18.21
C GLU A 27 -31.26 10.36 -16.97
N THR A 28 -31.29 10.98 -15.79
CA THR A 28 -31.72 10.34 -14.55
C THR A 28 -33.11 9.74 -14.74
N ILE A 29 -33.28 8.47 -14.38
CA ILE A 29 -34.59 7.81 -14.45
C ILE A 29 -35.46 8.42 -13.35
N THR A 30 -36.70 8.77 -13.68
CA THR A 30 -37.68 9.25 -12.71
C THR A 30 -38.90 8.34 -12.66
N THR A 31 -39.25 7.92 -11.45
CA THR A 31 -40.49 7.18 -11.19
C THR A 31 -41.31 7.94 -10.18
N ARG A 32 -42.56 8.30 -10.51
CA ARG A 32 -43.48 9.00 -9.59
C ARG A 32 -44.49 8.03 -9.00
N TYR A 33 -44.56 8.01 -7.67
CA TYR A 33 -45.59 7.34 -6.90
C TYR A 33 -46.61 8.39 -6.43
N ASN A 34 -47.75 8.45 -7.11
CA ASN A 34 -48.83 9.36 -6.75
C ASN A 34 -50.20 8.71 -6.92
N GLY A 35 -51.15 9.18 -6.12
CA GLY A 35 -52.58 8.97 -6.34
C GLY A 35 -53.38 10.24 -6.12
N ALA A 36 -54.70 10.11 -6.13
CA ALA A 36 -55.61 11.21 -5.85
C ALA A 36 -55.49 11.74 -4.41
N ASN A 37 -54.94 10.94 -3.50
CA ASN A 37 -54.74 11.29 -2.09
C ASN A 37 -53.59 10.48 -1.47
N ARG A 38 -53.27 10.79 -0.21
CA ARG A 38 -52.22 10.13 0.59
C ARG A 38 -52.37 8.60 0.68
N TYR A 39 -53.60 8.09 0.72
CA TYR A 39 -53.87 6.67 0.85
C TYR A 39 -53.51 5.92 -0.43
N GLU A 40 -53.85 6.48 -1.58
CA GLU A 40 -53.49 5.90 -2.87
C GLU A 40 -51.99 6.03 -3.16
N THR A 41 -51.35 7.16 -2.83
CA THR A 41 -49.88 7.29 -2.92
C THR A 41 -49.18 6.20 -2.12
N ALA A 42 -49.59 5.97 -0.86
CA ALA A 42 -49.05 4.88 -0.04
C ALA A 42 -49.29 3.49 -0.66
N ALA A 43 -50.43 3.26 -1.30
CA ALA A 43 -50.69 2.02 -2.03
C ALA A 43 -49.75 1.86 -3.25
N LYS A 44 -49.46 2.93 -4.00
CA LYS A 44 -48.50 2.88 -5.12
C LYS A 44 -47.08 2.56 -4.67
N VAL A 45 -46.63 3.17 -3.57
CA VAL A 45 -45.37 2.83 -2.92
C VAL A 45 -45.34 1.35 -2.51
N CYS A 46 -46.43 0.85 -1.93
CA CYS A 46 -46.56 -0.54 -1.54
C CYS A 46 -46.47 -1.52 -2.73
N GLN A 47 -47.07 -1.17 -3.87
CA GLN A 47 -47.05 -2.00 -5.10
C GLN A 47 -45.65 -2.15 -5.71
N ASP A 48 -44.81 -1.13 -5.55
CA ASP A 48 -43.41 -1.15 -5.96
C ASP A 48 -42.58 -2.07 -5.04
N GLY A 49 -42.73 -1.88 -3.72
CA GLY A 49 -41.89 -2.54 -2.73
C GLY A 49 -42.25 -3.99 -2.39
N TRP A 50 -43.50 -4.40 -2.61
CA TRP A 50 -44.01 -5.70 -2.16
C TRP A 50 -44.96 -6.34 -3.17
N LYS A 51 -44.56 -7.50 -3.69
CA LYS A 51 -45.47 -8.39 -4.45
C LYS A 51 -46.38 -9.20 -3.52
N SER A 52 -45.85 -9.62 -2.37
CA SER A 52 -46.60 -10.19 -1.24
C SER A 52 -45.97 -9.74 0.07
N SER A 53 -46.71 -9.81 1.18
CA SER A 53 -46.16 -9.64 2.53
C SER A 53 -47.08 -10.28 3.57
N GLN A 54 -46.49 -11.00 4.52
CA GLN A 54 -47.22 -11.60 5.65
C GLN A 54 -47.61 -10.55 6.70
N ASN A 55 -46.93 -9.40 6.70
CA ASN A 55 -47.06 -8.38 7.73
C ASN A 55 -47.42 -7.04 7.11
N VAL A 56 -48.17 -6.21 7.82
CA VAL A 56 -48.43 -4.81 7.44
C VAL A 56 -48.34 -3.92 8.67
N VAL A 57 -47.83 -2.71 8.49
CA VAL A 57 -47.91 -1.66 9.52
C VAL A 57 -49.01 -0.68 9.11
N ILE A 58 -50.00 -0.49 9.98
CA ILE A 58 -51.14 0.40 9.75
C ILE A 58 -50.97 1.62 10.65
N VAL A 59 -50.92 2.80 10.02
CA VAL A 59 -50.75 4.08 10.69
C VAL A 59 -51.87 5.04 10.31
N ASN A 60 -52.13 6.04 11.14
CA ASN A 60 -53.09 7.09 10.80
C ASN A 60 -52.45 8.04 9.78
N GLY A 61 -53.11 8.23 8.63
CA GLY A 61 -52.63 9.09 7.56
C GLY A 61 -52.86 10.59 7.78
N GLU A 62 -53.62 10.98 8.80
CA GLU A 62 -54.06 12.35 9.11
C GLU A 62 -53.36 12.91 10.36
N ASN A 63 -52.77 12.05 11.20
CA ASN A 63 -52.10 12.41 12.45
C ASN A 63 -50.76 11.66 12.62
N PHE A 64 -49.65 12.37 12.44
CA PHE A 64 -48.30 11.80 12.36
C PHE A 64 -47.61 11.36 13.68
N PRO A 65 -47.87 11.93 14.89
CA PRO A 65 -46.95 11.78 16.02
C PRO A 65 -46.64 10.34 16.42
N ASP A 66 -47.64 9.46 16.38
CA ASP A 66 -47.49 8.04 16.71
C ASP A 66 -46.75 7.25 15.61
N ALA A 67 -46.80 7.74 14.37
CA ALA A 67 -46.28 7.05 13.19
C ALA A 67 -44.80 7.32 12.90
N LEU A 68 -44.19 8.36 13.49
CA LEU A 68 -42.79 8.74 13.21
C LEU A 68 -41.78 7.61 13.51
N ALA A 69 -42.12 6.72 14.45
CA ALA A 69 -41.27 5.60 14.85
C ALA A 69 -41.57 4.29 14.09
N ALA A 70 -42.50 4.29 13.12
CA ALA A 70 -42.98 3.08 12.47
C ALA A 70 -41.98 2.45 11.48
N ALA A 71 -41.11 3.23 10.85
CA ALA A 71 -40.23 2.76 9.78
C ALA A 71 -39.29 1.60 10.19
N PRO A 72 -38.58 1.67 11.33
CA PRO A 72 -37.73 0.54 11.77
C PRO A 72 -38.52 -0.73 12.11
N LEU A 73 -39.75 -0.59 12.63
CA LEU A 73 -40.64 -1.74 12.85
C LEU A 73 -41.06 -2.37 11.52
N ALA A 74 -41.42 -1.55 10.54
CA ALA A 74 -41.81 -1.99 9.21
C ALA A 74 -40.66 -2.75 8.53
N LYS A 75 -39.44 -2.20 8.55
CA LYS A 75 -38.24 -2.83 8.00
C LYS A 75 -37.92 -4.17 8.67
N LYS A 76 -37.99 -4.26 9.99
CA LYS A 76 -37.75 -5.52 10.73
C LYS A 76 -38.70 -6.64 10.28
N ASN A 77 -39.95 -6.30 9.97
CA ASN A 77 -40.98 -7.28 9.62
C ASN A 77 -41.16 -7.47 8.10
N ASP A 78 -40.30 -6.87 7.27
CA ASP A 78 -40.46 -6.73 5.81
C ASP A 78 -41.91 -6.36 5.42
N ALA A 79 -42.45 -5.36 6.11
CA ALA A 79 -43.83 -4.94 6.00
C ALA A 79 -43.93 -3.57 5.30
N PRO A 80 -44.92 -3.35 4.42
CA PRO A 80 -45.27 -2.01 3.98
C PRO A 80 -45.93 -1.21 5.11
N ILE A 81 -45.78 0.11 5.05
CA ILE A 81 -46.58 1.06 5.85
C ILE A 81 -47.75 1.50 5.00
N LEU A 82 -48.97 1.14 5.42
CA LEU A 82 -50.21 1.59 4.80
C LEU A 82 -50.93 2.57 5.74
N LEU A 83 -51.55 3.57 5.14
CA LEU A 83 -52.21 4.66 5.86
C LEU A 83 -53.70 4.38 5.99
N THR A 84 -54.32 4.76 7.10
CA THR A 84 -55.78 4.73 7.27
C THR A 84 -56.30 6.03 7.89
N SER A 85 -57.58 6.34 7.72
CA SER A 85 -58.22 7.35 8.56
C SER A 85 -58.55 6.75 9.93
N LYS A 86 -58.89 7.60 10.90
CA LYS A 86 -59.16 7.18 12.28
C LYS A 86 -60.23 6.09 12.39
N ASP A 87 -61.34 6.26 11.69
CA ASP A 87 -62.55 5.46 11.89
C ASP A 87 -62.82 4.44 10.79
N ILE A 88 -62.17 4.58 9.63
CA ILE A 88 -62.47 3.77 8.44
C ILE A 88 -61.18 3.23 7.81
N LEU A 89 -61.14 1.90 7.62
CA LEU A 89 -60.12 1.26 6.79
C LEU A 89 -60.38 1.64 5.33
N ASN A 90 -59.64 2.61 4.81
CA ASN A 90 -59.84 3.12 3.45
C ASN A 90 -59.66 2.01 2.39
N ALA A 91 -60.32 2.21 1.25
CA ALA A 91 -60.38 1.23 0.17
C ALA A 91 -58.99 0.87 -0.38
N TYR A 92 -58.08 1.82 -0.55
CA TYR A 92 -56.74 1.58 -1.10
C TYR A 92 -55.92 0.64 -0.20
N THR A 93 -55.95 0.87 1.11
CA THR A 93 -55.29 -0.01 2.09
C THR A 93 -55.96 -1.37 2.15
N SER A 94 -57.29 -1.41 2.11
CA SER A 94 -58.05 -2.66 2.05
C SER A 94 -57.67 -3.53 0.85
N VAL A 95 -57.51 -2.92 -0.34
CA VAL A 95 -57.10 -3.61 -1.57
C VAL A 95 -55.69 -4.18 -1.44
N GLU A 96 -54.74 -3.38 -0.95
CA GLU A 96 -53.35 -3.83 -0.81
C GLU A 96 -53.20 -4.95 0.23
N ILE A 97 -53.92 -4.89 1.35
CA ILE A 97 -53.95 -5.97 2.35
C ILE A 97 -54.35 -7.30 1.72
N ASN A 98 -55.38 -7.29 0.88
CA ASN A 98 -55.85 -8.48 0.17
C ASN A 98 -54.84 -8.94 -0.88
N ARG A 99 -54.31 -8.02 -1.70
CA ARG A 99 -53.32 -8.29 -2.74
C ARG A 99 -52.06 -8.94 -2.18
N LEU A 100 -51.59 -8.46 -1.03
CA LEU A 100 -50.36 -8.94 -0.39
C LEU A 100 -50.52 -10.28 0.34
N GLY A 101 -51.75 -10.70 0.65
CA GLY A 101 -52.01 -11.89 1.44
C GLY A 101 -51.63 -11.75 2.92
N VAL A 102 -51.82 -10.56 3.50
CA VAL A 102 -51.41 -10.22 4.88
C VAL A 102 -52.05 -11.17 5.90
N LYS A 103 -51.25 -11.57 6.90
CA LYS A 103 -51.67 -12.41 8.05
C LYS A 103 -51.53 -11.72 9.40
N ASN A 104 -50.61 -10.76 9.51
CA ASN A 104 -50.41 -9.99 10.74
C ASN A 104 -50.44 -8.49 10.43
N ALA A 105 -51.11 -7.71 11.28
CA ALA A 105 -51.08 -6.25 11.21
C ALA A 105 -50.58 -5.63 12.52
N PHE A 106 -49.67 -4.67 12.41
CA PHE A 106 -49.23 -3.82 13.49
C PHE A 106 -49.99 -2.49 13.39
N ILE A 107 -50.94 -2.24 14.30
CA ILE A 107 -51.65 -0.96 14.35
C ILE A 107 -50.85 -0.01 15.24
N ILE A 108 -50.46 1.14 14.70
CA ILE A 108 -49.68 2.15 15.40
C ILE A 108 -50.60 3.23 15.96
N GLY A 109 -50.55 3.39 17.27
CA GLY A 109 -51.35 4.34 18.04
C GLY A 109 -52.52 3.72 18.79
N GLY A 110 -52.97 4.46 19.79
CA GLY A 110 -54.12 4.08 20.63
C GLY A 110 -55.44 4.12 19.85
N ARG A 111 -56.53 3.71 20.51
CA ARG A 111 -57.88 3.72 19.92
C ARG A 111 -58.38 5.11 19.52
N GLY A 112 -57.85 6.17 20.15
CA GLY A 112 -58.15 7.56 19.78
C GLY A 112 -57.54 7.98 18.44
N VAL A 113 -56.51 7.27 17.96
CA VAL A 113 -55.76 7.53 16.73
C VAL A 113 -56.23 6.60 15.61
N ILE A 114 -56.39 5.31 15.89
CA ILE A 114 -57.02 4.34 14.99
C ILE A 114 -58.05 3.57 15.81
N SER A 115 -59.32 3.75 15.49
CA SER A 115 -60.44 3.23 16.25
C SER A 115 -60.47 1.69 16.34
N GLN A 116 -61.35 1.19 17.21
CA GLN A 116 -61.64 -0.24 17.27
C GLN A 116 -62.31 -0.74 15.97
N ALA A 117 -63.07 0.10 15.26
CA ALA A 117 -63.74 -0.28 14.02
C ALA A 117 -62.76 -0.68 12.91
N VAL A 118 -61.65 0.05 12.77
CA VAL A 118 -60.57 -0.31 11.83
C VAL A 118 -59.93 -1.64 12.22
N GLU A 119 -59.67 -1.83 13.52
CA GLU A 119 -59.10 -3.09 14.03
C GLU A 119 -60.02 -4.29 13.78
N ASP A 120 -61.33 -4.13 14.00
CA ASP A 120 -62.32 -5.19 13.79
C ASP A 120 -62.48 -5.51 12.29
N SER A 121 -62.39 -4.49 11.42
CA SER A 121 -62.36 -4.67 9.96
C SER A 121 -61.13 -5.48 9.47
N LEU A 122 -60.01 -5.40 10.17
CA LEU A 122 -58.84 -6.23 9.89
C LEU A 122 -59.02 -7.66 10.46
N LYS A 123 -59.53 -7.80 11.68
CA LYS A 123 -59.78 -9.11 12.33
C LYS A 123 -60.79 -9.95 11.55
N SER A 124 -61.84 -9.34 11.00
CA SER A 124 -62.85 -10.05 10.20
C SER A 124 -62.28 -10.72 8.95
N ARG A 125 -61.08 -10.31 8.51
CA ARG A 125 -60.31 -10.92 7.42
C ARG A 125 -59.37 -12.04 7.89
N GLY A 126 -59.43 -12.44 9.16
CA GLY A 126 -58.53 -13.42 9.76
C GLY A 126 -57.12 -12.91 10.02
N ILE A 127 -56.92 -11.59 10.06
CA ILE A 127 -55.61 -10.97 10.31
C ILE A 127 -55.37 -10.87 11.82
N LYS A 128 -54.21 -11.34 12.28
CA LYS A 128 -53.78 -11.20 13.67
C LYS A 128 -53.30 -9.78 13.94
N ILE A 129 -53.88 -9.13 14.94
CA ILE A 129 -53.56 -7.73 15.25
C ILE A 129 -52.60 -7.63 16.45
N THR A 130 -51.57 -6.81 16.30
CA THR A 130 -50.75 -6.28 17.40
C THR A 130 -50.88 -4.77 17.41
N ARG A 131 -51.56 -4.21 18.41
CA ARG A 131 -51.63 -2.75 18.59
C ARG A 131 -50.47 -2.26 19.43
N LEU A 132 -49.77 -1.23 18.95
CA LEU A 132 -48.68 -0.55 19.63
C LEU A 132 -49.09 0.90 19.82
N GLY A 133 -49.66 1.21 20.99
CA GLY A 133 -50.25 2.51 21.30
C GLY A 133 -50.24 2.76 22.79
N GLY A 134 -49.53 3.81 23.22
CA GLY A 134 -49.45 4.23 24.61
C GLY A 134 -50.45 5.33 24.96
N ALA A 135 -50.30 5.91 26.15
CA ALA A 135 -51.12 7.05 26.58
C ALA A 135 -50.82 8.32 25.77
N ASN A 136 -49.63 8.40 25.18
CA ASN A 136 -49.15 9.49 24.34
C ASN A 136 -48.13 8.97 23.31
N ARG A 137 -47.67 9.85 22.43
CA ARG A 137 -46.69 9.56 21.36
C ARG A 137 -45.36 8.98 21.85
N PHE A 138 -44.93 9.36 23.05
CA PHE A 138 -43.69 8.86 23.65
C PHE A 138 -43.84 7.40 24.07
N ASP A 139 -44.92 7.09 24.77
CA ASP A 139 -45.23 5.72 25.19
C ASP A 139 -45.48 4.80 23.98
N THR A 140 -46.14 5.32 22.93
CA THR A 140 -46.27 4.62 21.65
C THR A 140 -44.90 4.31 21.04
N ALA A 141 -44.00 5.29 20.97
CA ALA A 141 -42.65 5.07 20.45
C ALA A 141 -41.84 4.06 21.28
N ILE A 142 -41.95 4.06 22.61
CA ILE A 142 -41.29 3.05 23.46
C ILE A 142 -41.85 1.64 23.20
N GLN A 143 -43.16 1.50 23.02
CA GLN A 143 -43.75 0.20 22.64
C GLN A 143 -43.26 -0.27 21.27
N ILE A 144 -43.14 0.63 20.30
CA ILE A 144 -42.58 0.33 18.98
C ILE A 144 -41.12 -0.09 19.11
N ALA A 145 -40.31 0.66 19.87
CA ALA A 145 -38.91 0.36 20.11
C ALA A 145 -38.70 -1.02 20.76
N GLY A 146 -39.61 -1.46 21.65
CA GLY A 146 -39.61 -2.83 22.18
C GLY A 146 -39.88 -3.92 21.13
N LYS A 147 -40.35 -3.54 19.93
CA LYS A 147 -40.61 -4.44 18.80
C LYS A 147 -39.64 -4.27 17.63
N VAL A 148 -38.72 -3.30 17.64
CA VAL A 148 -37.65 -3.18 16.61
C VAL A 148 -36.49 -4.12 16.91
N SER A 149 -35.47 -4.15 16.05
CA SER A 149 -34.26 -4.95 16.29
C SER A 149 -33.47 -4.34 17.45
N LYS A 150 -32.77 -5.16 18.24
CA LYS A 150 -31.92 -4.62 19.30
C LYS A 150 -30.74 -3.89 18.64
N SER A 151 -30.64 -2.59 18.89
CA SER A 151 -29.53 -1.75 18.45
C SER A 151 -28.94 -0.99 19.64
N ASN A 152 -27.62 -0.85 19.64
CA ASN A 152 -26.89 0.01 20.58
C ASN A 152 -26.89 1.48 20.12
N GLU A 153 -27.44 1.76 18.94
CA GLU A 153 -27.67 3.10 18.43
C GLU A 153 -29.16 3.47 18.58
N VAL A 154 -29.44 4.73 18.89
CA VAL A 154 -30.81 5.25 19.01
C VAL A 154 -30.88 6.67 18.47
N VAL A 155 -32.03 7.02 17.89
CA VAL A 155 -32.29 8.34 17.32
C VAL A 155 -33.31 9.07 18.18
N LEU A 156 -32.99 10.30 18.57
CA LEU A 156 -33.90 11.25 19.20
C LEU A 156 -34.36 12.29 18.17
N ILE A 157 -35.66 12.55 18.13
CA ILE A 157 -36.29 13.54 17.24
C ILE A 157 -37.26 14.43 18.01
N ASN A 158 -37.55 15.62 17.50
CA ASN A 158 -38.57 16.48 18.11
C ASN A 158 -39.98 15.89 17.87
N SER A 159 -40.77 15.80 18.94
CA SER A 159 -42.11 15.20 18.96
C SER A 159 -43.18 15.98 18.19
N ASN A 160 -42.91 17.25 17.86
CA ASN A 160 -43.80 18.20 17.22
C ASN A 160 -43.37 18.56 15.78
N ASP A 161 -42.24 18.03 15.31
CA ASP A 161 -41.75 18.27 13.95
C ASP A 161 -41.54 16.96 13.19
N PHE A 162 -42.46 16.64 12.27
CA PHE A 162 -42.36 15.41 11.50
C PHE A 162 -41.14 15.40 10.56
N ARG A 163 -40.62 16.56 10.17
CA ARG A 163 -39.57 16.69 9.14
C ARG A 163 -38.25 16.10 9.61
N ASP A 164 -37.92 16.25 10.89
CA ASP A 164 -36.73 15.65 11.50
C ASP A 164 -36.88 14.11 11.52
N GLY A 165 -38.04 13.62 11.92
CA GLY A 165 -38.37 12.19 11.91
C GLY A 165 -38.32 11.57 10.51
N MET A 166 -38.89 12.25 9.51
CA MET A 166 -38.91 11.76 8.13
C MET A 166 -37.52 11.81 7.49
N SER A 167 -36.70 12.81 7.80
CA SER A 167 -35.32 12.91 7.31
C SER A 167 -34.44 11.73 7.71
N ILE A 168 -34.66 11.17 8.92
CA ILE A 168 -33.89 10.04 9.44
C ILE A 168 -34.61 8.69 9.28
N SER A 169 -35.91 8.68 8.95
CA SER A 169 -36.76 7.48 9.00
C SER A 169 -36.21 6.27 8.23
N ALA A 170 -35.82 6.46 6.97
CA ALA A 170 -35.28 5.39 6.12
C ALA A 170 -33.91 4.89 6.60
N ILE A 171 -33.06 5.79 7.08
CA ILE A 171 -31.73 5.49 7.64
C ILE A 171 -31.87 4.70 8.95
N ALA A 172 -32.70 5.19 9.87
CA ALA A 172 -33.00 4.52 11.13
C ALA A 172 -33.58 3.13 10.89
N ALA A 173 -34.47 2.99 9.90
CA ALA A 173 -35.01 1.70 9.52
C ALA A 173 -33.93 0.76 8.96
N ALA A 174 -33.10 1.23 8.03
CA ALA A 174 -32.02 0.43 7.44
C ALA A 174 -30.98 -0.04 8.46
N LYS A 175 -30.63 0.82 9.43
CA LYS A 175 -29.71 0.51 10.54
C LYS A 175 -30.38 -0.17 11.75
N GLY A 176 -31.70 -0.35 11.72
CA GLY A 176 -32.46 -0.94 12.84
C GLY A 176 -32.45 -0.08 14.11
N MET A 177 -32.21 1.22 14.00
CA MET A 177 -32.22 2.16 15.13
C MET A 177 -33.66 2.47 15.56
N PRO A 178 -34.00 2.38 16.85
CA PRO A 178 -35.25 2.93 17.35
C PRO A 178 -35.28 4.45 17.17
N VAL A 179 -36.44 4.98 16.77
CA VAL A 179 -36.70 6.42 16.67
C VAL A 179 -37.57 6.83 17.85
N ILE A 180 -37.04 7.71 18.69
CA ILE A 180 -37.64 8.09 19.97
C ILE A 180 -37.93 9.59 19.97
N PRO A 181 -39.20 10.02 19.92
CA PRO A 181 -39.55 11.42 20.02
C PRO A 181 -39.31 11.95 21.44
N VAL A 182 -38.91 13.21 21.55
CA VAL A 182 -38.76 13.98 22.79
C VAL A 182 -39.33 15.38 22.63
N ASP A 183 -39.65 16.07 23.73
CA ASP A 183 -40.03 17.48 23.66
C ASP A 183 -38.80 18.38 23.57
N ALA A 184 -39.02 19.62 23.11
CA ALA A 184 -37.94 20.56 22.86
C ALA A 184 -37.15 20.93 24.12
N TYR A 185 -37.82 20.98 25.28
CA TYR A 185 -37.22 21.46 26.53
C TYR A 185 -37.39 20.50 27.71
N SER A 186 -38.01 19.33 27.51
CA SER A 186 -38.21 18.35 28.57
C SER A 186 -38.06 16.91 28.05
N MET A 187 -37.39 16.07 28.84
CA MET A 187 -37.33 14.63 28.59
C MET A 187 -38.56 13.95 29.23
N PRO A 188 -39.46 13.33 28.45
CA PRO A 188 -40.59 12.59 29.03
C PRO A 188 -40.11 11.45 29.92
N ALA A 189 -40.84 11.17 31.01
CA ALA A 189 -40.42 10.17 32.01
C ALA A 189 -40.28 8.76 31.41
N SER A 190 -41.16 8.36 30.49
CA SER A 190 -41.07 7.06 29.82
C SER A 190 -39.86 6.95 28.89
N VAL A 191 -39.50 8.05 28.21
CA VAL A 191 -38.29 8.12 27.39
C VAL A 191 -37.04 8.06 28.26
N SER A 192 -36.98 8.86 29.34
CA SER A 192 -35.86 8.82 30.28
C SER A 192 -35.63 7.41 30.82
N LYS A 193 -36.70 6.72 31.25
CA LYS A 193 -36.63 5.33 31.70
C LYS A 193 -36.11 4.39 30.61
N TYR A 194 -36.58 4.53 29.37
CA TYR A 194 -36.11 3.72 28.24
C TYR A 194 -34.61 3.94 27.97
N LEU A 195 -34.15 5.20 27.97
CA LEU A 195 -32.76 5.57 27.70
C LEU A 195 -31.78 5.14 28.80
N GLN A 196 -32.24 4.74 29.99
CA GLN A 196 -31.37 4.10 30.99
C GLN A 196 -30.74 2.79 30.47
N GLY A 197 -31.37 2.12 29.50
CA GLY A 197 -30.81 0.97 28.80
C GLY A 197 -29.65 1.30 27.85
N TYR A 198 -29.43 2.59 27.56
CA TYR A 198 -28.48 3.10 26.58
C TYR A 198 -27.22 3.73 27.21
N LYS A 199 -26.92 3.42 28.48
CA LYS A 199 -25.70 3.90 29.17
C LYS A 199 -24.38 3.53 28.47
N LYS A 200 -24.40 2.49 27.63
CA LYS A 200 -23.27 2.04 26.79
C LYS A 200 -23.63 2.10 25.31
N ALA A 201 -24.48 3.03 24.90
CA ALA A 201 -24.82 3.23 23.50
C ALA A 201 -23.57 3.52 22.67
N ASP A 202 -23.48 2.94 21.47
CA ASP A 202 -22.40 3.27 20.54
C ASP A 202 -22.57 4.72 20.07
N GLN A 203 -23.81 5.12 19.78
CA GLN A 203 -24.17 6.49 19.43
C GLN A 203 -25.63 6.80 19.77
N ILE A 204 -25.89 7.99 20.32
CA ILE A 204 -27.22 8.60 20.41
C ILE A 204 -27.26 9.74 19.41
N TYR A 205 -28.03 9.57 18.33
CA TYR A 205 -28.21 10.62 17.33
C TYR A 205 -29.33 11.55 17.76
N VAL A 206 -29.09 12.86 17.70
CA VAL A 206 -30.10 13.87 18.01
C VAL A 206 -30.37 14.66 16.74
N ILE A 207 -31.55 14.50 16.15
CA ILE A 207 -31.90 15.15 14.87
C ILE A 207 -32.58 16.48 15.17
N GLY A 208 -32.01 17.56 14.64
CA GLY A 208 -32.46 18.92 14.84
C GLY A 208 -31.52 19.77 15.71
N GLY A 209 -31.63 21.09 15.55
CA GLY A 209 -30.87 22.08 16.32
C GLY A 209 -31.26 22.15 17.80
N GLN A 210 -30.58 23.01 18.55
CA GLN A 210 -30.85 23.25 19.97
C GLN A 210 -32.24 23.86 20.22
N ASP A 211 -32.80 24.57 19.24
CA ASP A 211 -34.17 25.10 19.24
C ASP A 211 -35.23 23.99 19.13
N LYS A 212 -34.85 22.83 18.57
CA LYS A 212 -35.71 21.66 18.41
C LYS A 212 -35.58 20.68 19.57
N ILE A 213 -34.37 20.47 20.09
CA ILE A 213 -34.11 19.67 21.29
C ILE A 213 -32.98 20.36 22.03
N SER A 214 -33.27 21.00 23.16
CA SER A 214 -32.27 21.75 23.92
C SER A 214 -31.22 20.83 24.52
N ASP A 215 -30.02 21.37 24.76
CA ASP A 215 -28.93 20.60 25.36
C ASP A 215 -29.25 20.12 26.78
N SER A 216 -30.13 20.82 27.50
CA SER A 216 -30.62 20.37 28.80
C SER A 216 -31.40 19.06 28.75
N VAL A 217 -32.12 18.78 27.65
CA VAL A 217 -32.89 17.54 27.47
C VAL A 217 -31.98 16.33 27.33
N ILE A 218 -30.85 16.52 26.65
CA ILE A 218 -29.91 15.43 26.31
C ILE A 218 -28.68 15.40 27.23
N SER A 219 -28.57 16.36 28.16
CA SER A 219 -27.49 16.40 29.14
C SER A 219 -27.42 15.10 29.94
N GLY A 220 -26.23 14.50 30.01
CA GLY A 220 -25.99 13.22 30.69
C GLY A 220 -26.26 11.96 29.86
N LEU A 221 -26.70 12.08 28.60
CA LEU A 221 -26.72 10.96 27.67
C LEU A 221 -25.29 10.70 27.12
N PRO A 222 -24.88 9.43 26.95
CA PRO A 222 -23.55 9.11 26.40
C PRO A 222 -23.51 9.27 24.88
N ASN A 223 -22.32 9.50 24.33
CA ASN A 223 -22.02 9.42 22.90
C ASN A 223 -23.08 10.12 22.03
N ILE A 224 -23.35 11.39 22.32
CA ILE A 224 -24.33 12.18 21.58
C ILE A 224 -23.71 12.69 20.28
N LYS A 225 -24.40 12.49 19.15
CA LYS A 225 -24.12 13.17 17.88
C LYS A 225 -25.35 13.92 17.42
N ARG A 226 -25.33 15.24 17.58
CA ARG A 226 -26.37 16.12 17.03
C ARG A 226 -26.16 16.30 15.53
N ILE A 227 -27.24 16.16 14.76
CA ILE A 227 -27.23 16.28 13.30
C ILE A 227 -28.41 17.16 12.89
N GLY A 228 -28.17 18.10 11.97
CA GLY A 228 -29.16 19.05 11.50
C GLY A 228 -28.86 20.49 11.92
N GLY A 229 -29.74 21.41 11.56
CA GLY A 229 -29.58 22.85 11.74
C GLY A 229 -29.89 23.63 10.46
N GLY A 230 -29.98 24.96 10.59
CA GLY A 230 -30.42 25.82 9.50
C GLY A 230 -31.91 25.63 9.19
N ASP A 231 -32.28 25.84 7.93
CA ASP A 231 -33.65 25.59 7.48
C ASP A 231 -33.95 24.08 7.32
N ILE A 232 -35.23 23.75 7.08
CA ILE A 232 -35.72 22.38 6.95
C ILE A 232 -35.00 21.56 5.87
N TYR A 233 -34.58 22.18 4.76
CA TYR A 233 -33.92 21.49 3.66
C TYR A 233 -32.45 21.27 3.97
N SER A 234 -31.78 22.27 4.56
CA SER A 234 -30.40 22.19 5.03
C SER A 234 -30.25 21.14 6.13
N SER A 235 -31.22 21.07 7.05
CA SER A 235 -31.28 20.03 8.09
C SER A 235 -31.45 18.64 7.48
N ASN A 236 -32.39 18.46 6.53
CA ASN A 236 -32.60 17.20 5.83
C ASN A 236 -31.34 16.73 5.08
N ILE A 237 -30.69 17.61 4.30
CA ILE A 237 -29.44 17.30 3.62
C ILE A 237 -28.30 17.05 4.63
N GLY A 238 -28.26 17.75 5.75
CA GLY A 238 -27.31 17.50 6.84
C GLY A 238 -27.43 16.09 7.42
N VAL A 239 -28.67 15.60 7.57
CA VAL A 239 -28.94 14.21 7.96
C VAL A 239 -28.40 13.25 6.90
N VAL A 240 -28.74 13.44 5.62
CA VAL A 240 -28.23 12.58 4.54
C VAL A 240 -26.70 12.55 4.50
N ASN A 241 -26.05 13.72 4.57
CA ASN A 241 -24.60 13.87 4.55
C ASN A 241 -23.91 13.12 5.70
N ALA A 242 -24.52 13.13 6.89
CA ALA A 242 -23.95 12.45 8.06
C ALA A 242 -23.87 10.92 7.94
N PHE A 243 -24.59 10.34 6.97
CA PHE A 243 -24.65 8.90 6.71
C PHE A 243 -24.27 8.52 5.27
N LEU A 244 -23.66 9.42 4.48
CA LEU A 244 -23.37 9.17 3.06
C LEU A 244 -22.59 7.88 2.80
N GLY A 245 -21.60 7.55 3.65
CA GLY A 245 -20.81 6.32 3.51
C GLY A 245 -21.58 5.02 3.81
N GLU A 246 -22.81 5.14 4.32
CA GLU A 246 -23.70 4.01 4.65
C GLU A 246 -24.94 3.97 3.75
N LEU A 247 -25.14 4.99 2.91
CA LEU A 247 -26.30 5.16 2.06
C LEU A 247 -26.04 4.70 0.63
N ASN A 248 -27.07 4.11 0.02
CA ASN A 248 -27.12 3.97 -1.43
C ASN A 248 -27.76 5.23 -2.04
N ILE A 249 -26.90 6.12 -2.54
CA ILE A 249 -27.32 7.36 -3.20
C ILE A 249 -27.55 7.21 -4.71
N ASP A 250 -27.35 6.02 -5.29
CA ASP A 250 -27.69 5.74 -6.70
C ASP A 250 -29.20 5.97 -6.94
N THR A 251 -30.00 5.65 -5.91
CA THR A 251 -31.44 5.95 -5.83
C THR A 251 -31.68 6.96 -4.71
N VAL A 252 -32.43 8.02 -5.00
CA VAL A 252 -32.95 8.94 -3.97
C VAL A 252 -34.46 9.05 -4.06
N TYR A 253 -35.12 9.12 -2.92
CA TYR A 253 -36.55 9.41 -2.84
C TYR A 253 -36.73 10.90 -2.60
N ILE A 254 -37.61 11.57 -3.33
CA ILE A 254 -37.90 12.99 -3.14
C ILE A 254 -39.35 13.19 -2.70
N SER A 255 -39.56 14.00 -1.67
CA SER A 255 -40.90 14.36 -1.19
C SER A 255 -40.98 15.84 -0.81
N SER A 256 -42.18 16.39 -0.70
CA SER A 256 -42.36 17.73 -0.12
C SER A 256 -42.08 17.71 1.38
N ALA A 257 -41.56 18.83 1.90
CA ALA A 257 -41.47 19.06 3.35
C ALA A 257 -42.74 19.65 3.95
N LYS A 258 -43.79 19.88 3.14
CA LYS A 258 -45.04 20.53 3.56
C LYS A 258 -46.04 19.56 4.21
N ASP A 259 -45.95 18.26 3.91
CA ASP A 259 -46.80 17.23 4.51
C ASP A 259 -46.01 15.92 4.70
N PHE A 260 -46.45 15.08 5.64
CA PHE A 260 -45.76 13.87 6.09
C PHE A 260 -46.16 12.53 5.42
N PRO A 261 -47.39 12.31 4.91
CA PRO A 261 -47.86 10.97 4.59
C PRO A 261 -47.07 10.27 3.48
N ASP A 262 -46.67 11.03 2.45
CA ASP A 262 -45.99 10.48 1.28
C ASP A 262 -44.59 9.97 1.62
N SER A 263 -43.83 10.71 2.45
CA SER A 263 -42.53 10.26 2.97
C SER A 263 -42.66 9.13 3.98
N LEU A 264 -43.69 9.16 4.84
CA LEU A 264 -43.95 8.12 5.81
C LEU A 264 -44.22 6.76 5.15
N GLY A 265 -45.11 6.71 4.16
CA GLY A 265 -45.40 5.47 3.42
C GLY A 265 -44.17 4.92 2.70
N ALA A 266 -43.33 5.81 2.17
CA ALA A 266 -42.11 5.46 1.46
C ALA A 266 -40.92 5.11 2.35
N SER A 267 -40.90 5.52 3.63
CA SER A 267 -39.78 5.27 4.53
C SER A 267 -39.41 3.78 4.65
N ALA A 268 -40.40 2.89 4.66
CA ALA A 268 -40.18 1.45 4.64
C ALA A 268 -39.58 0.97 3.31
N LEU A 269 -40.05 1.50 2.17
CA LEU A 269 -39.53 1.16 0.84
C LEU A 269 -38.10 1.67 0.65
N ALA A 270 -37.84 2.94 0.97
CA ALA A 270 -36.51 3.56 0.87
C ALA A 270 -35.47 2.82 1.71
N SER A 271 -35.86 2.31 2.89
CA SER A 271 -34.98 1.49 3.72
C SER A 271 -34.63 0.12 3.13
N LYS A 272 -35.37 -0.40 2.12
CA LYS A 272 -35.01 -1.65 1.44
C LYS A 272 -33.72 -1.53 0.65
N THR A 273 -33.51 -0.38 0.03
CA THR A 273 -32.31 -0.07 -0.75
C THR A 273 -31.30 0.77 0.02
N THR A 274 -31.58 1.10 1.29
CA THR A 274 -30.78 2.03 2.11
C THR A 274 -30.63 3.39 1.40
N SER A 275 -31.71 3.85 0.78
CA SER A 275 -31.75 5.12 0.05
C SER A 275 -32.31 6.24 0.91
N PRO A 276 -31.80 7.48 0.78
CA PRO A 276 -32.30 8.62 1.54
C PRO A 276 -33.65 9.14 1.01
N ILE A 277 -34.39 9.81 1.88
CA ILE A 277 -35.52 10.68 1.51
C ILE A 277 -35.05 12.13 1.61
N ILE A 278 -35.13 12.84 0.48
CA ILE A 278 -34.69 14.22 0.32
C ILE A 278 -35.91 15.13 0.16
N PHE A 279 -35.94 16.24 0.89
CA PHE A 279 -37.00 17.22 0.73
C PHE A 279 -36.80 18.15 -0.46
N VAL A 280 -37.85 18.27 -1.27
CA VAL A 280 -37.94 19.13 -2.45
C VAL A 280 -39.25 19.91 -2.40
N ASP A 281 -39.17 21.21 -2.64
CA ASP A 281 -40.32 22.08 -2.84
C ASP A 281 -39.98 23.10 -3.95
N SER A 282 -40.95 23.88 -4.40
CA SER A 282 -40.71 24.98 -5.35
C SER A 282 -40.81 26.33 -4.62
N PRO A 283 -39.80 27.23 -4.76
CA PRO A 283 -38.51 26.98 -5.43
C PRO A 283 -37.63 25.99 -4.65
N MET A 284 -36.80 25.21 -5.36
CA MET A 284 -35.93 24.21 -4.73
C MET A 284 -34.81 24.88 -3.94
N SER A 285 -34.64 24.47 -2.68
CA SER A 285 -33.60 25.02 -1.80
C SER A 285 -32.19 24.86 -2.39
N TYR A 286 -31.31 25.81 -2.10
CA TYR A 286 -29.91 25.75 -2.54
C TYR A 286 -29.17 24.52 -1.98
N ALA A 287 -29.45 24.15 -0.73
CA ALA A 287 -28.89 22.96 -0.10
C ALA A 287 -29.24 21.68 -0.87
N THR A 288 -30.52 21.50 -1.22
CA THR A 288 -30.98 20.37 -2.02
C THR A 288 -30.38 20.40 -3.42
N GLN A 289 -30.40 21.56 -4.08
CA GLN A 289 -29.81 21.68 -5.43
C GLN A 289 -28.33 21.30 -5.44
N ASN A 290 -27.56 21.80 -4.48
CA ASN A 290 -26.14 21.50 -4.39
C ASN A 290 -25.88 20.03 -4.13
N PHE A 291 -26.65 19.41 -3.22
CA PHE A 291 -26.56 17.98 -2.99
C PHE A 291 -26.81 17.19 -4.27
N LEU A 292 -27.88 17.49 -5.01
CA LEU A 292 -28.17 16.78 -6.25
C LEU A 292 -27.05 17.00 -7.28
N LYS A 293 -26.61 18.25 -7.48
CA LYS A 293 -25.50 18.59 -8.41
C LYS A 293 -24.21 17.85 -8.08
N SER A 294 -23.87 17.73 -6.80
CA SER A 294 -22.59 17.16 -6.34
C SER A 294 -22.56 15.64 -6.35
N HIS A 295 -23.65 14.94 -6.66
CA HIS A 295 -23.69 13.48 -6.65
C HIS A 295 -24.11 12.91 -8.00
N ILE A 296 -23.66 11.68 -8.29
CA ILE A 296 -24.18 10.88 -9.39
C ILE A 296 -25.38 10.13 -8.82
N ILE A 297 -26.57 10.53 -9.27
CA ILE A 297 -27.86 9.96 -8.87
C ILE A 297 -28.51 9.49 -10.15
N ASN A 298 -28.92 8.23 -10.18
CA ASN A 298 -29.36 7.56 -11.39
C ASN A 298 -30.87 7.30 -11.40
N ASP A 299 -31.46 7.16 -10.21
CA ASP A 299 -32.88 6.90 -10.04
C ASP A 299 -33.48 7.86 -9.01
N ILE A 300 -34.48 8.63 -9.43
CA ILE A 300 -35.22 9.54 -8.58
C ILE A 300 -36.65 9.04 -8.45
N LYS A 301 -37.02 8.73 -7.21
CA LYS A 301 -38.34 8.25 -6.83
C LYS A 301 -39.15 9.40 -6.23
N VAL A 302 -40.09 9.92 -6.99
CA VAL A 302 -40.93 11.05 -6.59
C VAL A 302 -42.11 10.57 -5.77
N LEU A 303 -42.30 11.15 -4.60
CA LEU A 303 -43.35 10.80 -3.65
C LEU A 303 -44.42 11.89 -3.62
N GLY A 304 -45.63 11.52 -4.03
CA GLY A 304 -46.78 12.42 -4.08
C GLY A 304 -47.08 12.96 -5.48
N GLY A 305 -48.28 13.54 -5.62
CA GLY A 305 -48.72 14.19 -6.85
C GLY A 305 -48.06 15.55 -7.10
N PRO A 306 -48.38 16.22 -8.22
CA PRO A 306 -47.82 17.54 -8.56
C PRO A 306 -48.15 18.65 -7.55
N GLY A 307 -49.20 18.47 -6.74
CA GLY A 307 -49.50 19.39 -5.63
C GLY A 307 -48.57 19.27 -4.43
N ALA A 308 -47.93 18.10 -4.25
CA ALA A 308 -46.92 17.87 -3.21
C ALA A 308 -45.54 18.19 -3.79
N VAL A 309 -45.08 17.41 -4.78
CA VAL A 309 -43.84 17.67 -5.51
C VAL A 309 -44.20 18.14 -6.91
N SER A 310 -44.04 19.44 -7.18
CA SER A 310 -44.38 20.03 -8.47
C SER A 310 -43.58 19.39 -9.60
N TYR A 311 -44.13 19.44 -10.82
CA TYR A 311 -43.38 19.01 -12.01
C TYR A 311 -42.10 19.83 -12.19
N GLU A 312 -42.10 21.11 -11.81
CA GLU A 312 -40.89 21.92 -11.82
C GLU A 312 -39.82 21.37 -10.89
N SER A 313 -40.15 21.08 -9.62
CA SER A 313 -39.20 20.49 -8.67
C SER A 313 -38.72 19.11 -9.14
N GLU A 314 -39.59 18.29 -9.73
CA GLU A 314 -39.20 17.01 -10.35
C GLU A 314 -38.22 17.22 -11.51
N GLN A 315 -38.51 18.13 -12.45
CA GLN A 315 -37.64 18.39 -13.60
C GLN A 315 -36.28 18.96 -13.19
N ILE A 316 -36.25 19.86 -12.19
CA ILE A 316 -34.99 20.33 -11.60
C ILE A 316 -34.25 19.14 -10.99
N ALA A 317 -34.91 18.34 -10.14
CA ALA A 317 -34.27 17.21 -9.49
C ALA A 317 -33.70 16.20 -10.48
N LYS A 318 -34.42 15.94 -11.59
CA LYS A 318 -33.99 15.05 -12.67
C LYS A 318 -32.73 15.51 -13.37
N ASN A 319 -32.61 16.82 -13.60
CA ASN A 319 -31.55 17.38 -14.45
C ASN A 319 -30.28 17.79 -13.70
N LEU A 320 -30.38 18.02 -12.39
CA LEU A 320 -29.26 18.46 -11.56
C LEU A 320 -28.13 17.43 -11.35
N PRO A 321 -28.41 16.12 -11.15
CA PRO A 321 -27.37 15.12 -10.92
C PRO A 321 -26.22 15.16 -11.91
N SER A 322 -25.03 14.94 -11.40
CA SER A 322 -23.84 14.76 -12.25
C SER A 322 -23.95 13.46 -13.05
N ALA A 323 -23.50 13.49 -14.30
CA ALA A 323 -23.40 12.28 -15.11
C ALA A 323 -21.98 11.70 -15.06
N VAL A 324 -21.83 10.41 -15.35
CA VAL A 324 -20.53 9.77 -15.58
C VAL A 324 -19.96 10.26 -16.91
N ALA A 325 -18.83 10.97 -16.88
CA ALA A 325 -18.19 11.53 -18.07
C ALA A 325 -17.07 10.65 -18.63
N ASN A 326 -16.23 10.09 -17.75
CA ASN A 326 -15.18 9.15 -18.12
C ASN A 326 -15.04 8.03 -17.07
N ILE A 327 -14.69 6.84 -17.52
CA ILE A 327 -14.45 5.68 -16.67
C ILE A 327 -13.08 5.11 -17.03
N ASP A 328 -12.23 4.96 -16.03
CA ASP A 328 -10.91 4.36 -16.22
C ASP A 328 -11.04 2.83 -16.18
N ASN A 329 -10.46 2.15 -17.17
CA ASN A 329 -10.53 0.69 -17.29
C ASN A 329 -9.54 0.03 -16.31
N PRO A 330 -10.01 -0.75 -15.33
CA PRO A 330 -9.13 -1.30 -14.32
C PRO A 330 -8.33 -2.50 -14.84
N THR A 331 -7.13 -2.70 -14.31
CA THR A 331 -6.33 -3.92 -14.53
C THR A 331 -5.91 -4.50 -13.19
N ASP A 332 -6.39 -5.71 -12.89
CA ASP A 332 -6.01 -6.49 -11.72
C ASP A 332 -5.08 -7.63 -12.12
N THR A 333 -4.28 -8.13 -11.18
CA THR A 333 -3.35 -9.25 -11.40
C THR A 333 -3.41 -10.23 -10.24
N ILE A 334 -3.54 -11.51 -10.55
CA ILE A 334 -3.51 -12.63 -9.59
C ILE A 334 -2.57 -13.74 -10.07
N ILE A 335 -2.22 -14.67 -9.19
CA ILE A 335 -1.55 -15.91 -9.53
C ILE A 335 -2.58 -16.98 -9.90
N GLN A 336 -2.25 -17.87 -10.83
CA GLN A 336 -3.13 -18.97 -11.25
C GLN A 336 -3.67 -19.76 -10.03
N ASN A 337 -4.97 -20.09 -10.11
CA ASN A 337 -5.78 -20.75 -9.08
C ASN A 337 -6.15 -19.89 -7.86
N GLU A 338 -5.71 -18.63 -7.78
CA GLU A 338 -6.24 -17.73 -6.76
C GLU A 338 -7.71 -17.39 -7.05
N LYS A 339 -8.48 -17.14 -5.98
CA LYS A 339 -9.85 -16.64 -6.09
C LYS A 339 -9.79 -15.17 -6.49
N TYR A 340 -10.63 -14.77 -7.44
CA TYR A 340 -10.79 -13.39 -7.85
C TYR A 340 -12.19 -12.88 -7.54
N THR A 341 -12.28 -11.68 -6.97
CA THR A 341 -13.53 -10.94 -6.82
C THR A 341 -13.22 -9.49 -7.19
N PRO A 342 -13.86 -8.93 -8.22
CA PRO A 342 -13.64 -7.55 -8.61
C PRO A 342 -14.12 -6.59 -7.51
N ARG A 343 -13.54 -5.39 -7.46
CA ARG A 343 -14.00 -4.32 -6.56
C ARG A 343 -15.47 -3.96 -6.84
N PRO A 344 -16.32 -3.81 -5.81
CA PRO A 344 -17.74 -3.51 -5.99
C PRO A 344 -18.00 -2.08 -6.52
N THR A 345 -16.99 -1.22 -6.45
CA THR A 345 -17.05 0.19 -6.84
C THR A 345 -15.92 0.57 -7.78
N MET A 346 -16.12 1.66 -8.53
CA MET A 346 -15.13 2.26 -9.42
C MET A 346 -15.08 3.77 -9.21
N ILE A 347 -13.89 4.35 -9.34
CA ILE A 347 -13.73 5.81 -9.40
C ILE A 347 -13.96 6.24 -10.84
N VAL A 348 -14.91 7.14 -11.03
CA VAL A 348 -15.25 7.74 -12.33
C VAL A 348 -15.00 9.25 -12.30
N THR A 349 -14.75 9.83 -13.47
CA THR A 349 -14.81 11.29 -13.62
C THR A 349 -16.24 11.67 -13.94
N ALA A 350 -16.85 12.48 -13.07
CA ALA A 350 -18.17 13.05 -13.28
C ALA A 350 -18.15 14.20 -14.31
N SER A 351 -19.32 14.61 -14.78
CA SER A 351 -19.50 15.69 -15.76
C SER A 351 -19.05 17.07 -15.25
N ASP A 352 -18.98 17.25 -13.93
CA ASP A 352 -18.42 18.43 -13.28
C ASP A 352 -16.88 18.39 -13.15
N GLY A 353 -16.24 17.32 -13.65
CA GLY A 353 -14.79 17.09 -13.58
C GLY A 353 -14.30 16.43 -12.29
N SER A 354 -15.15 16.28 -11.28
CA SER A 354 -14.75 15.66 -10.01
C SER A 354 -14.66 14.13 -10.13
N LYS A 355 -13.82 13.52 -9.30
CA LYS A 355 -13.71 12.06 -9.18
C LYS A 355 -14.73 11.56 -8.15
N LYS A 356 -15.56 10.60 -8.54
CA LYS A 356 -16.63 10.03 -7.69
C LYS A 356 -16.57 8.51 -7.69
N GLU A 357 -16.84 7.91 -6.55
CA GLU A 357 -16.97 6.46 -6.43
C GLU A 357 -18.41 6.03 -6.77
N VAL A 358 -18.55 5.02 -7.62
CA VAL A 358 -19.86 4.51 -8.08
C VAL A 358 -19.88 2.99 -8.05
N ASN A 359 -21.06 2.42 -7.77
CA ASN A 359 -21.25 0.97 -7.76
C ASN A 359 -21.19 0.37 -9.17
N VAL A 360 -20.62 -0.84 -9.27
CA VAL A 360 -20.50 -1.57 -10.53
C VAL A 360 -21.04 -2.99 -10.39
N ASP A 361 -21.96 -3.36 -11.28
CA ASP A 361 -22.46 -4.73 -11.40
C ASP A 361 -21.63 -5.47 -12.46
N TRP A 362 -20.75 -6.37 -12.02
CA TRP A 362 -19.81 -7.09 -12.87
C TRP A 362 -20.40 -8.34 -13.53
N ASN A 363 -20.13 -8.53 -14.81
CA ASN A 363 -20.44 -9.75 -15.54
C ASN A 363 -19.21 -10.68 -15.59
N LEU A 364 -19.15 -11.64 -14.66
CA LEU A 364 -18.01 -12.55 -14.47
C LEU A 364 -18.11 -13.88 -15.22
N THR A 365 -19.08 -14.04 -16.12
CA THR A 365 -19.42 -15.33 -16.77
C THR A 365 -18.26 -16.00 -17.53
N LYS A 366 -17.15 -15.29 -17.79
CA LYS A 366 -16.02 -15.76 -18.60
C LYS A 366 -14.70 -15.91 -17.84
N ILE A 367 -14.65 -15.65 -16.54
CA ILE A 367 -13.38 -15.71 -15.79
C ILE A 367 -13.10 -17.12 -15.29
N ASN A 368 -11.96 -17.69 -15.69
CA ASN A 368 -11.47 -18.97 -15.17
C ASN A 368 -10.02 -18.82 -14.66
N THR A 369 -9.85 -18.62 -13.35
CA THR A 369 -8.52 -18.37 -12.77
C THR A 369 -7.61 -19.61 -12.75
N SER A 370 -8.12 -20.80 -13.11
CA SER A 370 -7.29 -22.01 -13.25
C SER A 370 -6.45 -22.04 -14.52
N LYS A 371 -6.71 -21.16 -15.49
CA LYS A 371 -5.92 -21.04 -16.72
C LYS A 371 -5.21 -19.68 -16.72
N PRO A 372 -3.87 -19.64 -16.88
CA PRO A 372 -3.15 -18.38 -17.01
C PRO A 372 -3.56 -17.64 -18.30
N GLY A 373 -3.42 -16.32 -18.28
CA GLY A 373 -3.77 -15.47 -19.42
C GLY A 373 -4.41 -14.15 -19.03
N ILE A 374 -4.93 -13.45 -20.04
CA ILE A 374 -5.61 -12.16 -19.90
C ILE A 374 -7.10 -12.40 -20.09
N TYR A 375 -7.89 -12.06 -19.08
CA TYR A 375 -9.35 -12.10 -19.12
C TYR A 375 -9.87 -10.68 -19.18
N THR A 376 -10.75 -10.40 -20.13
CA THR A 376 -11.52 -9.16 -20.14
C THR A 376 -12.96 -9.46 -19.79
N PHE A 377 -13.54 -8.59 -18.97
CA PHE A 377 -14.91 -8.70 -18.53
C PHE A 377 -15.49 -7.31 -18.37
N THR A 378 -16.81 -7.20 -18.53
CA THR A 378 -17.50 -5.92 -18.45
C THR A 378 -18.27 -5.82 -17.15
N GLY A 379 -18.36 -4.61 -16.63
CA GLY A 379 -19.31 -4.25 -15.59
C GLY A 379 -20.20 -3.12 -16.10
N THR A 380 -21.42 -3.02 -15.56
CA THR A 380 -22.29 -1.87 -15.79
C THR A 380 -22.24 -0.99 -14.56
N ILE A 381 -22.00 0.31 -14.74
CA ILE A 381 -22.14 1.26 -13.63
C ILE A 381 -23.63 1.29 -13.26
N ARG A 382 -23.94 0.89 -12.02
CA ARG A 382 -25.31 0.64 -11.59
C ARG A 382 -26.18 1.87 -11.83
N GLY A 383 -27.34 1.66 -12.46
CA GLY A 383 -28.29 2.73 -12.79
C GLY A 383 -27.94 3.53 -14.05
N THR A 384 -26.88 3.19 -14.79
CA THR A 384 -26.54 3.84 -16.05
C THR A 384 -26.44 2.83 -17.21
N ASP A 385 -26.39 3.33 -18.43
CA ASP A 385 -26.04 2.56 -19.63
C ASP A 385 -24.53 2.41 -19.84
N LYS A 386 -23.70 3.01 -18.95
CA LYS A 386 -22.25 3.02 -19.08
C LYS A 386 -21.66 1.71 -18.61
N THR A 387 -20.84 1.13 -19.47
CA THR A 387 -20.06 -0.07 -19.18
C THR A 387 -18.62 0.28 -18.89
N VAL A 388 -18.03 -0.41 -17.91
CA VAL A 388 -16.59 -0.42 -17.67
C VAL A 388 -16.00 -1.73 -18.23
N LEU A 389 -14.85 -1.64 -18.87
CA LEU A 389 -14.09 -2.80 -19.32
C LEU A 389 -12.95 -3.06 -18.34
N ALA A 390 -12.98 -4.18 -17.64
CA ALA A 390 -11.92 -4.60 -16.74
C ALA A 390 -11.03 -5.67 -17.36
N THR A 391 -9.76 -5.65 -16.98
CA THR A 391 -8.76 -6.64 -17.35
C THR A 391 -8.26 -7.37 -16.11
N LEU A 392 -8.31 -8.70 -16.10
CA LEU A 392 -7.66 -9.55 -15.10
C LEU A 392 -6.50 -10.29 -15.76
N ARG A 393 -5.29 -10.10 -15.23
CA ARG A 393 -4.10 -10.86 -15.62
C ARG A 393 -3.88 -12.01 -14.64
N VAL A 394 -4.00 -13.24 -15.11
CA VAL A 394 -3.71 -14.45 -14.33
C VAL A 394 -2.30 -14.91 -14.69
N LYS A 395 -1.35 -14.68 -13.77
CA LYS A 395 0.04 -15.08 -13.94
C LYS A 395 0.18 -16.61 -13.88
N PRO A 396 0.94 -17.24 -14.79
CA PRO A 396 1.21 -18.67 -14.73
C PRO A 396 2.07 -19.03 -13.51
N ILE A 397 2.03 -20.29 -13.10
CA ILE A 397 2.91 -20.85 -12.07
C ILE A 397 3.92 -21.82 -12.68
N PRO A 398 5.07 -22.05 -12.02
CA PRO A 398 5.99 -23.10 -12.44
C PRO A 398 5.33 -24.48 -12.33
N TYR A 399 5.40 -25.31 -13.37
CA TYR A 399 4.94 -26.70 -13.30
C TYR A 399 6.07 -27.71 -13.46
N LYS A 400 7.18 -27.31 -14.07
CA LYS A 400 8.38 -28.13 -14.24
C LYS A 400 9.63 -27.29 -14.12
N ILE A 401 10.56 -27.73 -13.28
CA ILE A 401 11.92 -27.20 -13.18
C ILE A 401 12.83 -28.41 -13.32
N ASP A 402 13.72 -28.37 -14.31
CA ASP A 402 14.65 -29.47 -14.58
C ASP A 402 15.79 -29.47 -13.55
N ASP A 403 16.29 -30.65 -13.20
CA ASP A 403 17.43 -30.78 -12.30
C ASP A 403 18.66 -30.08 -12.89
N LEU A 404 19.37 -29.31 -12.07
CA LEU A 404 20.58 -28.63 -12.49
C LEU A 404 21.79 -29.54 -12.30
N VAL A 405 22.68 -29.56 -13.28
CA VAL A 405 24.01 -30.18 -13.17
C VAL A 405 25.06 -29.11 -13.41
N LYS A 406 25.98 -28.95 -12.46
CA LYS A 406 27.10 -28.00 -12.55
C LYS A 406 28.41 -28.71 -12.18
N THR A 407 29.50 -28.22 -12.75
CA THR A 407 30.85 -28.67 -12.43
C THR A 407 31.65 -27.53 -11.84
N ALA A 408 32.42 -27.80 -10.78
CA ALA A 408 33.36 -26.85 -10.22
C ALA A 408 34.73 -27.50 -10.04
N SER A 409 35.76 -26.66 -9.88
CA SER A 409 37.11 -27.14 -9.56
C SER A 409 37.28 -27.24 -8.05
N SER A 410 38.02 -28.24 -7.59
CA SER A 410 38.38 -28.37 -6.18
C SER A 410 39.00 -27.07 -5.67
N ARG A 411 38.68 -26.71 -4.42
CA ARG A 411 39.24 -25.53 -3.72
C ARG A 411 38.86 -24.15 -4.30
N GLN A 412 37.86 -24.06 -5.18
CA GLN A 412 37.25 -22.80 -5.60
C GLN A 412 35.89 -22.57 -4.96
N PHE A 413 35.46 -21.31 -4.88
CA PHE A 413 34.14 -20.93 -4.38
C PHE A 413 33.07 -21.20 -5.45
N PHE A 414 31.98 -21.85 -5.06
CA PHE A 414 30.85 -22.07 -5.95
C PHE A 414 29.60 -21.37 -5.40
N ASN A 415 29.13 -20.39 -6.17
CA ASN A 415 27.86 -19.73 -5.93
C ASN A 415 26.73 -20.55 -6.53
N VAL A 416 25.81 -21.00 -5.68
CA VAL A 416 24.55 -21.58 -6.14
C VAL A 416 23.75 -20.52 -6.93
N PRO A 417 23.08 -20.87 -8.04
CA PRO A 417 22.34 -19.91 -8.86
C PRO A 417 21.25 -19.19 -8.06
N SER A 418 21.08 -17.88 -8.22
CA SER A 418 19.97 -17.14 -7.59
C SER A 418 18.62 -17.36 -8.29
N THR A 419 18.64 -17.86 -9.53
CA THR A 419 17.45 -18.19 -10.32
C THR A 419 17.64 -19.53 -11.06
N VAL A 420 16.52 -20.14 -11.45
CA VAL A 420 16.48 -21.36 -12.28
C VAL A 420 15.47 -21.21 -13.41
N GLU A 421 15.70 -21.85 -14.55
CA GLU A 421 14.74 -21.89 -15.65
C GLU A 421 13.56 -22.79 -15.26
N ALA A 422 12.37 -22.22 -15.21
CA ALA A 422 11.13 -22.94 -15.01
C ALA A 422 10.29 -22.95 -16.28
N GLN A 423 9.70 -24.10 -16.58
CA GLN A 423 8.59 -24.20 -17.52
C GLN A 423 7.30 -23.85 -16.77
N MET A 424 6.60 -22.86 -17.31
CA MET A 424 5.40 -22.28 -16.74
C MET A 424 4.16 -22.94 -17.32
N THR A 425 3.04 -22.88 -16.60
CA THR A 425 1.77 -23.52 -17.00
C THR A 425 1.18 -22.97 -18.31
N ASP A 426 1.63 -21.81 -18.79
CA ASP A 426 1.28 -21.25 -20.10
C ASP A 426 2.20 -21.71 -21.24
N GLY A 427 3.16 -22.60 -20.94
CA GLY A 427 4.14 -23.12 -21.89
C GLY A 427 5.40 -22.26 -22.04
N THR A 428 5.45 -21.07 -21.41
CA THR A 428 6.64 -20.23 -21.45
C THR A 428 7.76 -20.79 -20.56
N LYS A 429 8.99 -20.37 -20.85
CA LYS A 429 10.16 -20.64 -20.01
C LYS A 429 10.69 -19.33 -19.46
N ILE A 430 10.76 -19.21 -18.14
CA ILE A 430 11.24 -17.98 -17.47
C ILE A 430 12.23 -18.33 -16.36
N GLN A 431 13.10 -17.39 -16.03
CA GLN A 431 13.95 -17.50 -14.84
C GLN A 431 13.14 -17.15 -13.60
N VAL A 432 13.03 -18.08 -12.66
CA VAL A 432 12.35 -17.88 -11.38
C VAL A 432 13.35 -17.88 -10.22
N PRO A 433 13.15 -17.04 -9.19
CA PRO A 433 13.99 -17.05 -8.00
C PRO A 433 13.96 -18.43 -7.32
N VAL A 434 15.12 -18.89 -6.86
CA VAL A 434 15.24 -20.10 -6.05
C VAL A 434 15.91 -19.76 -4.72
N THR A 435 15.35 -20.29 -3.64
CA THR A 435 15.96 -20.24 -2.31
C THR A 435 16.56 -21.60 -2.00
N TRP A 436 17.88 -21.68 -1.92
CA TRP A 436 18.56 -22.94 -1.59
C TRP A 436 18.56 -23.18 -0.09
N ASP A 437 18.35 -24.44 0.32
CA ASP A 437 18.36 -24.86 1.73
C ASP A 437 19.74 -24.59 2.40
N TYR A 438 20.81 -24.52 1.59
CA TYR A 438 22.18 -24.24 1.99
C TYR A 438 22.78 -23.19 1.05
N GLY A 439 23.38 -22.13 1.61
CA GLY A 439 23.97 -21.00 0.85
C GLY A 439 25.27 -21.33 0.10
N SER A 440 26.08 -20.31 -0.22
CA SER A 440 27.33 -20.49 -0.97
C SER A 440 28.32 -21.45 -0.30
N GLN A 441 29.08 -22.18 -1.11
CA GLN A 441 30.00 -23.23 -0.64
C GLN A 441 31.47 -22.88 -0.98
N SER A 442 32.37 -23.07 -0.01
CA SER A 442 33.82 -22.88 -0.15
C SER A 442 34.59 -24.13 0.24
N GLY A 443 35.66 -24.46 -0.48
CA GLY A 443 36.59 -25.51 -0.06
C GLY A 443 36.13 -26.95 -0.28
N ASN A 444 35.21 -27.18 -1.23
CA ASN A 444 34.71 -28.53 -1.51
C ASN A 444 35.84 -29.46 -1.97
N LYS A 445 35.92 -30.64 -1.34
CA LYS A 445 36.80 -31.74 -1.79
C LYS A 445 36.28 -32.29 -3.12
N PRO A 446 37.12 -32.93 -3.95
CA PRO A 446 36.63 -33.65 -5.12
C PRO A 446 35.52 -34.63 -4.73
N GLY A 447 34.39 -34.60 -5.43
CA GLY A 447 33.18 -35.35 -5.06
C GLY A 447 31.89 -34.80 -5.67
N VAL A 448 30.77 -35.49 -5.41
CA VAL A 448 29.44 -35.10 -5.88
C VAL A 448 28.61 -34.57 -4.71
N TYR A 449 28.09 -33.36 -4.86
CA TYR A 449 27.26 -32.68 -3.87
C TYR A 449 25.85 -32.47 -4.44
N VAL A 450 24.83 -32.62 -3.60
CA VAL A 450 23.44 -32.40 -3.98
C VAL A 450 22.83 -31.34 -3.09
N PHE A 451 22.27 -30.30 -3.71
CA PHE A 451 21.55 -29.22 -3.05
C PHE A 451 20.09 -29.27 -3.43
N TYR A 452 19.23 -28.89 -2.49
CA TYR A 452 17.82 -28.70 -2.71
C TYR A 452 17.43 -27.25 -2.48
N GLY A 453 16.51 -26.75 -3.29
CA GLY A 453 15.98 -25.40 -3.18
C GLY A 453 14.47 -25.37 -3.36
N THR A 454 13.84 -24.30 -2.88
CA THR A 454 12.41 -24.03 -3.01
C THR A 454 12.18 -22.89 -4.00
N VAL A 455 11.09 -22.99 -4.75
CA VAL A 455 10.62 -21.96 -5.68
C VAL A 455 9.16 -21.66 -5.34
N ASP A 456 8.82 -20.38 -5.27
CA ASP A 456 7.46 -19.95 -4.95
C ASP A 456 6.43 -20.54 -5.92
N ASN A 457 5.30 -21.01 -5.37
CA ASN A 457 4.21 -21.64 -6.12
C ASN A 457 4.59 -22.91 -6.90
N TYR A 458 5.78 -23.48 -6.65
CA TYR A 458 6.19 -24.78 -7.18
C TYR A 458 6.16 -25.84 -6.09
N LYS A 459 5.41 -26.93 -6.30
CA LYS A 459 5.16 -27.95 -5.26
C LYS A 459 6.37 -28.82 -4.93
N LYS A 460 7.38 -28.90 -5.80
CA LYS A 460 8.54 -29.78 -5.64
C LYS A 460 9.77 -28.96 -5.26
N LYS A 461 10.77 -29.60 -4.64
CA LYS A 461 12.10 -29.00 -4.49
C LYS A 461 12.86 -29.06 -5.81
N VAL A 462 13.64 -28.02 -6.08
CA VAL A 462 14.62 -27.98 -7.18
C VAL A 462 15.89 -28.67 -6.71
N LYS A 463 16.45 -29.56 -7.54
CA LYS A 463 17.68 -30.29 -7.21
C LYS A 463 18.84 -29.75 -8.07
N LEU A 464 19.97 -29.49 -7.41
CA LEU A 464 21.23 -29.14 -8.05
C LEU A 464 22.29 -30.18 -7.69
N THR A 465 22.86 -30.83 -8.69
CA THR A 465 24.00 -31.74 -8.55
C THR A 465 25.28 -31.00 -8.96
N LEU A 466 26.20 -30.85 -8.03
CA LEU A 466 27.51 -30.22 -8.25
C LEU A 466 28.60 -31.30 -8.23
N THR A 467 29.28 -31.49 -9.35
CA THR A 467 30.46 -32.36 -9.44
C THR A 467 31.72 -31.52 -9.31
N VAL A 468 32.52 -31.78 -8.28
CA VAL A 468 33.79 -31.09 -8.04
C VAL A 468 34.93 -31.95 -8.55
N ASN A 469 35.57 -31.51 -9.63
CA ASN A 469 36.70 -32.17 -10.27
C ASN A 469 38.02 -31.69 -9.68
N ASP A 470 39.04 -32.55 -9.66
CA ASP A 470 40.38 -32.16 -9.26
C ASP A 470 41.13 -31.59 -10.47
N ASN A 471 41.34 -30.28 -10.49
CA ASN A 471 42.07 -29.63 -11.58
C ASN A 471 43.57 -29.71 -11.33
N GLY A 472 44.18 -30.81 -11.77
CA GLY A 472 45.63 -31.03 -11.78
C GLY A 472 46.39 -30.23 -12.84
N THR A 473 46.27 -28.89 -12.88
CA THR A 473 47.06 -28.05 -13.80
C THR A 473 47.65 -26.83 -13.09
N ASN A 474 48.91 -26.96 -12.67
CA ASN A 474 49.77 -25.84 -12.29
C ASN A 474 50.20 -25.08 -13.55
N SER A 475 49.60 -23.92 -13.84
CA SER A 475 50.29 -22.92 -14.67
C SER A 475 51.51 -22.44 -13.88
N LYS A 476 52.69 -22.93 -14.26
CA LYS A 476 53.96 -22.58 -13.61
C LYS A 476 54.27 -21.11 -13.90
N VAL A 477 53.95 -20.23 -12.97
CA VAL A 477 54.42 -18.84 -12.95
C VAL A 477 55.66 -18.71 -12.07
N ILE A 478 56.51 -17.70 -12.35
CA ILE A 478 57.74 -17.44 -11.60
C ILE A 478 57.37 -17.09 -10.15
N LYS A 479 57.83 -17.91 -9.20
CA LYS A 479 57.60 -17.72 -7.76
C LYS A 479 58.62 -16.75 -7.16
N THR A 480 59.89 -16.91 -7.53
CA THR A 480 60.96 -16.00 -7.10
C THR A 480 62.18 -16.16 -8.01
N ILE A 481 63.02 -15.13 -8.04
CA ILE A 481 64.34 -15.16 -8.65
C ILE A 481 65.31 -14.65 -7.60
N ASN A 482 66.32 -15.46 -7.26
CA ASN A 482 67.30 -15.08 -6.26
C ASN A 482 68.27 -14.03 -6.81
N ASN A 483 68.65 -13.08 -5.96
CA ASN A 483 69.71 -12.12 -6.29
C ASN A 483 71.05 -12.84 -6.47
N ILE A 484 71.88 -12.30 -7.35
CA ILE A 484 73.15 -12.91 -7.75
C ILE A 484 74.28 -12.16 -7.05
N LYS A 485 75.23 -12.92 -6.52
CA LYS A 485 76.48 -12.36 -5.98
C LYS A 485 77.68 -12.96 -6.69
N ARG A 486 78.63 -12.12 -7.08
CA ARG A 486 79.85 -12.52 -7.79
C ARG A 486 81.05 -11.76 -7.25
N THR A 487 82.18 -12.46 -7.16
CA THR A 487 83.45 -11.89 -6.72
C THR A 487 84.48 -12.14 -7.81
N VAL A 488 85.16 -11.08 -8.27
CA VAL A 488 86.19 -11.15 -9.31
C VAL A 488 87.43 -10.36 -8.89
N ALA A 489 88.59 -10.69 -9.45
CA ALA A 489 89.83 -9.98 -9.16
C ALA A 489 89.88 -8.60 -9.82
N THR A 490 89.40 -8.49 -11.06
CA THR A 490 89.38 -7.24 -11.83
C THR A 490 88.02 -7.05 -12.49
N LYS A 491 87.52 -5.82 -12.53
CA LYS A 491 86.17 -5.52 -13.02
C LYS A 491 85.96 -5.87 -14.50
N SER A 492 86.98 -5.66 -15.32
CA SER A 492 86.95 -5.97 -16.76
C SER A 492 86.79 -7.46 -17.09
N SER A 493 87.00 -8.35 -16.12
CA SER A 493 86.82 -9.80 -16.29
C SER A 493 85.37 -10.27 -16.12
N PHE A 494 84.47 -9.41 -15.63
CA PHE A 494 83.09 -9.76 -15.38
C PHE A 494 82.15 -9.29 -16.50
N THR A 495 81.33 -10.21 -17.00
CA THR A 495 80.23 -9.91 -17.92
C THR A 495 78.91 -10.19 -17.23
N LEU A 496 77.94 -9.27 -17.40
CA LEU A 496 76.61 -9.45 -16.85
C LEU A 496 75.92 -10.65 -17.50
N PRO A 497 75.29 -11.55 -16.72
CA PRO A 497 74.64 -12.73 -17.26
C PRO A 497 73.40 -12.33 -18.07
N SER A 498 73.22 -12.92 -19.24
CA SER A 498 72.03 -12.68 -20.09
C SER A 498 70.77 -13.41 -19.61
N THR A 499 70.91 -14.35 -18.68
CA THR A 499 69.81 -15.11 -18.07
C THR A 499 70.03 -15.31 -16.56
N VAL A 500 68.95 -15.54 -15.83
CA VAL A 500 68.94 -15.85 -14.39
C VAL A 500 68.08 -17.08 -14.10
N THR A 501 68.37 -17.80 -13.02
CA THR A 501 67.58 -18.97 -12.62
C THR A 501 66.37 -18.54 -11.80
N ALA A 502 65.17 -18.75 -12.35
CA ALA A 502 63.90 -18.58 -11.66
C ALA A 502 63.47 -19.87 -10.97
N ILE A 503 62.87 -19.73 -9.79
CA ILE A 503 62.15 -20.80 -9.09
C ILE A 503 60.68 -20.63 -9.43
N MET A 504 60.05 -21.68 -9.93
CA MET A 504 58.65 -21.69 -10.32
C MET A 504 57.74 -21.99 -9.11
N THR A 505 56.44 -21.77 -9.25
CA THR A 505 55.42 -22.03 -8.21
C THR A 505 55.40 -23.47 -7.69
N ASP A 506 55.93 -24.43 -8.45
CA ASP A 506 56.07 -25.85 -8.08
C ASP A 506 57.45 -26.22 -7.51
N ASN A 507 58.31 -25.23 -7.22
CA ASN A 507 59.70 -25.36 -6.78
C ASN A 507 60.69 -25.94 -7.82
N SER A 508 60.30 -26.15 -9.08
CA SER A 508 61.27 -26.43 -10.15
C SER A 508 62.06 -25.17 -10.53
N THR A 509 63.25 -25.34 -11.12
CA THR A 509 64.09 -24.22 -11.60
C THR A 509 64.05 -24.09 -13.11
N GLN A 510 64.06 -22.85 -13.61
CA GLN A 510 64.04 -22.53 -15.04
C GLN A 510 64.96 -21.34 -15.34
N SER A 511 65.77 -21.41 -16.41
CA SER A 511 66.58 -20.26 -16.85
C SER A 511 65.71 -19.28 -17.65
N VAL A 512 65.72 -18.01 -17.26
CA VAL A 512 64.90 -16.94 -17.85
C VAL A 512 65.75 -15.73 -18.26
N PRO A 513 65.44 -15.05 -19.38
CA PRO A 513 66.17 -13.85 -19.80
C PRO A 513 66.07 -12.71 -18.79
N VAL A 514 67.16 -11.97 -18.59
CA VAL A 514 67.21 -10.78 -17.75
C VAL A 514 67.75 -9.58 -18.52
N THR A 515 67.17 -8.41 -18.28
CA THR A 515 67.68 -7.12 -18.78
C THR A 515 68.19 -6.31 -17.61
N TRP A 516 69.49 -6.02 -17.57
CA TRP A 516 70.12 -5.26 -16.49
C TRP A 516 70.03 -3.74 -16.73
N GLY A 517 69.74 -3.00 -15.68
CA GLY A 517 69.77 -1.54 -15.64
C GLY A 517 71.19 -1.00 -15.46
N ALA A 518 71.28 0.32 -15.23
CA ALA A 518 72.55 1.01 -15.04
C ALA A 518 73.32 0.48 -13.81
N GLU A 519 74.64 0.52 -13.91
CA GLU A 519 75.54 0.21 -12.80
C GLU A 519 75.42 1.27 -11.70
N ASN A 520 75.28 0.82 -10.45
CA ASN A 520 75.34 1.66 -9.27
C ASN A 520 76.52 1.24 -8.40
N LYS A 521 77.43 2.17 -8.09
CA LYS A 521 78.53 1.92 -7.16
C LYS A 521 78.01 1.97 -5.73
N TYR A 522 78.11 0.86 -5.02
CA TYR A 522 77.60 0.71 -3.65
C TYR A 522 78.69 1.06 -2.61
N ALA A 523 79.91 0.57 -2.81
CA ALA A 523 81.07 0.88 -1.97
C ALA A 523 82.38 0.74 -2.79
N THR A 524 83.53 1.00 -2.17
CA THR A 524 84.85 0.76 -2.80
C THR A 524 84.94 -0.70 -3.26
N GLY A 525 85.13 -0.92 -4.56
CA GLY A 525 85.16 -2.25 -5.19
C GLY A 525 83.85 -3.05 -5.12
N VAL A 526 82.68 -2.45 -4.80
CA VAL A 526 81.38 -3.14 -4.80
C VAL A 526 80.38 -2.41 -5.70
N TYR A 527 79.86 -3.13 -6.71
CA TYR A 527 78.92 -2.64 -7.71
C TYR A 527 77.61 -3.40 -7.64
N THR A 528 76.51 -2.73 -7.95
CA THR A 528 75.17 -3.32 -7.96
C THR A 528 74.44 -3.01 -9.26
N TYR A 529 73.63 -3.96 -9.71
CA TYR A 529 72.80 -3.87 -10.90
C TYR A 529 71.40 -4.37 -10.56
N GLU A 530 70.38 -3.69 -11.09
CA GLU A 530 69.00 -4.17 -11.00
C GLU A 530 68.53 -4.65 -12.37
N GLY A 531 68.09 -5.89 -12.43
CA GLY A 531 67.57 -6.54 -13.62
C GLY A 531 66.05 -6.67 -13.60
N THR A 532 65.43 -6.60 -14.77
CA THR A 532 64.01 -6.96 -14.97
C THR A 532 63.90 -8.27 -15.74
N VAL A 533 62.88 -9.07 -15.38
CA VAL A 533 62.56 -10.34 -16.04
C VAL A 533 61.09 -10.31 -16.43
N SER A 534 60.79 -10.58 -17.70
CA SER A 534 59.41 -10.59 -18.20
C SER A 534 58.57 -11.65 -17.46
N GLY A 535 57.40 -11.26 -16.97
CA GLY A 535 56.53 -12.14 -16.18
C GLY A 535 56.87 -12.26 -14.68
N TYR A 536 57.89 -11.55 -14.19
CA TYR A 536 58.20 -11.40 -12.76
C TYR A 536 58.05 -9.93 -12.36
N SER A 537 57.14 -9.64 -11.42
CA SER A 537 56.88 -8.25 -10.99
C SER A 537 57.98 -7.67 -10.10
N GLY A 538 58.90 -8.51 -9.60
CA GLY A 538 60.06 -8.09 -8.80
C GLY A 538 61.28 -7.72 -9.65
N LYS A 539 62.24 -7.02 -9.05
CA LYS A 539 63.57 -6.79 -9.62
C LYS A 539 64.51 -7.92 -9.21
N VAL A 540 65.51 -8.21 -10.03
CA VAL A 540 66.60 -9.14 -9.72
C VAL A 540 67.84 -8.31 -9.44
N GLY A 541 68.41 -8.41 -8.25
CA GLY A 541 69.65 -7.72 -7.91
C GLY A 541 70.88 -8.55 -8.29
N LEU A 542 71.92 -7.91 -8.81
CA LEU A 542 73.26 -8.49 -8.92
C LEU A 542 74.25 -7.61 -8.17
N MET A 543 75.00 -8.21 -7.26
CA MET A 543 76.10 -7.58 -6.55
C MET A 543 77.43 -8.16 -7.04
N LEU A 544 78.32 -7.29 -7.51
CA LEU A 544 79.66 -7.62 -7.98
C LEU A 544 80.70 -7.02 -7.03
N ILE A 545 81.55 -7.87 -6.46
CA ILE A 545 82.67 -7.49 -5.59
C ILE A 545 83.97 -7.66 -6.39
N VAL A 546 84.75 -6.59 -6.51
CA VAL A 546 86.01 -6.53 -7.23
C VAL A 546 87.16 -6.39 -6.24
N THR A 547 87.83 -7.49 -5.93
CA THR A 547 88.83 -7.53 -4.84
C THR A 547 90.08 -6.72 -5.18
N GLY A 548 90.47 -6.62 -6.46
CA GLY A 548 91.59 -5.78 -6.92
C GLY A 548 91.35 -4.27 -6.79
N GLU A 549 90.12 -3.85 -6.53
CA GLU A 549 89.75 -2.45 -6.23
C GLU A 549 89.54 -2.20 -4.72
N GLY A 550 89.88 -3.18 -3.87
CA GLY A 550 89.66 -3.12 -2.42
C GLY A 550 88.24 -3.52 -1.99
N GLY A 551 87.45 -4.13 -2.88
CA GLY A 551 86.09 -4.58 -2.58
C GLY A 551 86.05 -5.74 -1.59
N GLN A 552 85.25 -5.58 -0.54
CA GLN A 552 84.94 -6.63 0.44
C GLN A 552 83.43 -6.88 0.51
N ASP A 553 83.07 -8.05 1.00
CA ASP A 553 81.68 -8.47 1.13
C ASP A 553 80.93 -7.56 2.13
N PRO A 554 79.83 -6.89 1.75
CA PRO A 554 79.07 -6.06 2.70
C PRO A 554 78.37 -6.85 3.83
N ASN A 555 78.41 -8.19 3.82
CA ASN A 555 78.04 -9.05 4.96
C ASN A 555 79.27 -9.58 5.73
N ASP A 556 80.47 -9.07 5.47
CA ASP A 556 81.64 -9.25 6.34
C ASP A 556 81.30 -8.65 7.74
N PRO A 557 81.52 -9.37 8.85
CA PRO A 557 81.20 -8.92 10.21
C PRO A 557 81.74 -7.54 10.61
N ASN A 558 82.64 -6.94 9.84
CA ASN A 558 83.32 -5.68 10.13
C ASN A 558 82.80 -4.44 9.37
N TYR A 559 81.60 -4.45 8.76
CA TYR A 559 80.99 -3.24 8.19
C TYR A 559 79.53 -3.04 8.66
N PRO A 560 79.21 -1.96 9.40
CA PRO A 560 77.84 -1.68 9.82
C PRO A 560 77.13 -0.75 8.84
N ASP A 561 75.84 -1.02 8.55
CA ASP A 561 74.76 -0.01 8.56
C ASP A 561 73.41 -0.64 8.13
N ASN A 562 72.57 -1.02 9.11
CA ASN A 562 71.41 -0.22 9.54
C ASN A 562 70.60 -1.01 10.61
N PRO A 563 70.43 -0.51 11.85
CA PRO A 563 69.92 -1.25 13.00
C PRO A 563 68.37 -1.33 13.07
N PRO A 564 67.82 -2.30 13.84
CA PRO A 564 66.40 -2.42 14.14
C PRO A 564 65.89 -1.29 15.06
N ASP A 565 64.58 -1.02 15.00
CA ASP A 565 63.84 -0.14 15.93
C ASP A 565 64.24 -0.43 17.40
N PRO A 566 64.74 0.55 18.17
CA PRO A 566 65.45 0.32 19.44
C PRO A 566 64.61 -0.25 20.60
N ASN A 567 63.31 -0.48 20.43
CA ASN A 567 62.45 -0.88 21.53
C ASN A 567 61.92 -2.33 21.46
N ASN A 568 62.04 -3.03 20.32
CA ASN A 568 61.75 -4.48 20.26
C ASN A 568 62.21 -5.13 18.92
N PRO A 569 63.35 -5.85 18.87
CA PRO A 569 63.88 -6.44 17.64
C PRO A 569 63.08 -7.63 17.05
N ASP A 570 61.98 -8.04 17.67
CA ASP A 570 61.21 -9.24 17.28
C ASP A 570 59.84 -8.97 16.60
N ILE A 571 59.47 -7.71 16.30
CA ILE A 571 58.10 -7.34 15.82
C ILE A 571 58.09 -6.81 14.37
N ILE A 572 57.35 -7.48 13.49
CA ILE A 572 57.15 -7.13 12.07
C ILE A 572 56.00 -6.13 11.91
N ASP A 573 56.22 -4.96 11.30
CA ASP A 573 55.15 -3.99 10.99
C ASP A 573 54.42 -4.35 9.69
N LEU A 574 53.10 -4.51 9.77
CA LEU A 574 52.21 -4.83 8.65
C LEU A 574 51.60 -3.58 8.00
N GLY A 575 51.80 -2.39 8.57
CA GLY A 575 51.18 -1.15 8.10
C GLY A 575 49.69 -1.05 8.43
N GLU A 576 48.94 -0.29 7.62
CA GLU A 576 47.50 -0.05 7.83
C GLU A 576 46.63 -1.10 7.11
N LEU A 577 45.76 -1.76 7.87
CA LEU A 577 44.80 -2.76 7.39
C LEU A 577 43.47 -2.11 6.99
N ALA A 578 42.66 -2.85 6.23
CA ALA A 578 41.29 -2.45 5.89
C ALA A 578 40.48 -2.14 7.16
N ALA A 579 39.72 -1.05 7.12
CA ALA A 579 38.89 -0.64 8.24
C ALA A 579 37.74 -1.64 8.49
N ILE A 580 37.31 -1.72 9.75
CA ILE A 580 36.20 -2.60 10.18
C ILE A 580 35.08 -1.77 10.80
N MET A 581 33.84 -2.29 10.80
CA MET A 581 32.77 -1.65 11.56
C MET A 581 32.97 -1.87 13.07
N GLN A 582 32.56 -0.89 13.87
CA GLN A 582 32.63 -0.99 15.32
C GLN A 582 31.86 -2.22 15.83
N ASN A 583 32.54 -3.06 16.63
CA ASN A 583 32.12 -4.38 17.12
C ASN A 583 32.21 -5.54 16.12
N GLU A 584 32.76 -5.35 14.92
CA GLU A 584 33.18 -6.48 14.08
C GLU A 584 34.50 -7.08 14.59
N ALA A 585 34.71 -8.37 14.30
CA ALA A 585 35.94 -9.05 14.65
C ALA A 585 37.11 -8.54 13.79
N TYR A 586 38.29 -8.43 14.40
CA TYR A 586 39.52 -8.15 13.66
C TYR A 586 39.82 -9.24 12.61
N PRO A 587 40.53 -8.90 11.53
CA PRO A 587 40.88 -9.86 10.50
C PRO A 587 41.66 -11.04 11.09
N THR A 588 41.26 -12.26 10.75
CA THR A 588 41.90 -13.50 11.21
C THR A 588 43.06 -13.95 10.32
N THR A 589 43.28 -13.26 9.20
CA THR A 589 44.41 -13.48 8.28
C THR A 589 45.01 -12.16 7.80
N VAL A 590 46.33 -12.08 7.70
CA VAL A 590 47.08 -10.92 7.19
C VAL A 590 48.14 -11.36 6.19
N LYS A 591 48.56 -10.44 5.33
CA LYS A 591 49.68 -10.66 4.41
C LYS A 591 50.99 -10.45 5.17
N ASP A 592 51.79 -11.50 5.33
CA ASP A 592 53.11 -11.40 5.95
C ASP A 592 54.08 -10.67 5.00
N PRO A 593 54.64 -9.51 5.38
CA PRO A 593 55.49 -8.71 4.48
C PRO A 593 56.83 -9.38 4.18
N THR A 594 57.28 -10.34 5.00
CA THR A 594 58.51 -11.09 4.76
C THR A 594 58.33 -12.23 3.75
N THR A 595 57.14 -12.85 3.71
CA THR A 595 56.85 -14.01 2.83
C THR A 595 55.84 -13.71 1.72
N GLY A 596 55.15 -12.57 1.78
CA GLY A 596 54.10 -12.12 0.86
C GLY A 596 52.79 -12.93 0.91
N LYS A 597 52.70 -13.96 1.77
CA LYS A 597 51.55 -14.88 1.82
C LYS A 597 50.49 -14.42 2.83
N GLN A 598 49.23 -14.75 2.54
CA GLN A 598 48.16 -14.72 3.54
C GLN A 598 48.46 -15.78 4.60
N VAL A 599 48.57 -15.35 5.85
CA VAL A 599 48.84 -16.20 7.01
C VAL A 599 47.80 -15.89 8.09
N ALA A 600 47.46 -16.89 8.89
CA ALA A 600 46.60 -16.67 10.05
C ALA A 600 47.32 -15.75 11.05
N VAL A 601 46.57 -14.81 11.62
CA VAL A 601 47.04 -13.91 12.68
C VAL A 601 46.16 -14.09 13.91
N THR A 602 46.79 -14.05 15.09
CA THR A 602 46.12 -13.97 16.38
C THR A 602 46.52 -12.66 17.04
N TRP A 603 45.56 -11.79 17.32
CA TRP A 603 45.80 -10.49 17.96
C TRP A 603 45.82 -10.66 19.48
N THR A 604 46.80 -10.04 20.14
CA THR A 604 47.06 -10.25 21.57
C THR A 604 46.70 -9.03 22.42
N GLU A 605 46.99 -7.80 21.96
CA GLU A 605 46.66 -6.54 22.68
C GLU A 605 46.52 -5.33 21.74
N ALA A 606 45.67 -4.35 22.10
CA ALA A 606 45.58 -3.04 21.44
C ALA A 606 46.42 -2.01 22.23
N VAL A 607 47.42 -1.39 21.59
CA VAL A 607 48.51 -0.68 22.30
C VAL A 607 48.39 0.84 22.29
N SER A 608 47.62 1.44 21.38
CA SER A 608 47.29 2.88 21.46
C SER A 608 45.98 3.21 20.77
N ILE A 609 45.23 4.14 21.36
CA ILE A 609 43.95 4.64 20.87
C ILE A 609 44.16 6.08 20.42
N ASN A 610 44.07 6.34 19.11
CA ASN A 610 43.72 7.67 18.65
C ASN A 610 42.20 7.72 18.44
N SER A 611 41.49 8.29 19.42
CA SER A 611 40.02 8.37 19.46
C SER A 611 39.47 9.65 18.81
N THR A 612 40.28 10.41 18.07
CA THR A 612 39.75 11.57 17.37
C THR A 612 38.84 11.11 16.25
N PHE A 613 37.57 11.48 16.37
CA PHE A 613 36.60 11.35 15.31
C PHE A 613 37.07 12.17 14.09
N VAL A 614 37.14 11.52 12.93
CA VAL A 614 37.38 12.21 11.66
C VAL A 614 36.02 12.55 11.04
N ASP A 615 35.69 13.84 11.03
CA ASP A 615 34.46 14.35 10.44
C ASP A 615 34.49 14.22 8.91
N SER A 616 33.77 13.22 8.38
CA SER A 616 33.56 13.03 6.94
C SER A 616 32.07 13.10 6.60
N THR A 617 31.76 13.44 5.34
CA THR A 617 30.38 13.47 4.82
C THR A 617 29.78 12.07 4.64
N TYR A 618 30.61 11.08 4.25
CA TYR A 618 30.19 9.68 4.04
C TYR A 618 30.68 8.79 5.16
N ILE A 619 29.84 7.81 5.53
CA ILE A 619 30.17 6.89 6.62
C ILE A 619 31.41 6.03 6.33
N ASP A 620 31.62 5.64 5.08
CA ASP A 620 32.73 4.79 4.63
C ASP A 620 34.11 5.42 4.92
N ASP A 621 34.15 6.75 5.02
CA ASP A 621 35.34 7.55 5.30
C ASP A 621 35.44 8.00 6.77
N CYS A 622 34.38 7.80 7.57
CA CYS A 622 34.37 8.17 8.98
C CYS A 622 35.22 7.21 9.81
N ARG A 623 35.97 7.73 10.78
CA ARG A 623 36.74 6.94 11.74
C ARG A 623 36.46 7.42 13.15
N VAL A 624 36.01 6.53 14.03
CA VAL A 624 35.81 6.81 15.47
C VAL A 624 37.01 6.41 16.32
N ALA A 625 37.86 5.55 15.80
CA ALA A 625 39.12 5.16 16.41
C ALA A 625 40.09 4.62 15.36
N LYS A 626 41.37 4.77 15.65
CA LYS A 626 42.46 4.06 14.97
C LYS A 626 43.29 3.32 16.01
N PHE A 627 43.41 2.01 15.87
CA PHE A 627 44.11 1.14 16.82
C PHE A 627 45.39 0.62 16.21
N THR A 628 46.46 0.60 17.01
CA THR A 628 47.61 -0.26 16.70
C THR A 628 47.44 -1.58 17.45
N LEU A 629 47.30 -2.66 16.68
CA LEU A 629 47.15 -4.03 17.16
C LEU A 629 48.50 -4.72 17.15
N ASN A 630 48.84 -5.40 18.24
CA ASN A 630 49.92 -6.38 18.27
C ASN A 630 49.34 -7.79 18.17
N GLY A 631 50.03 -8.66 17.45
CA GLY A 631 49.61 -10.04 17.28
C GLY A 631 50.76 -10.97 16.93
N ALA A 632 50.44 -12.20 16.58
CA ALA A 632 51.39 -13.19 16.10
C ALA A 632 50.86 -13.92 14.87
N ILE A 633 51.76 -14.18 13.93
CA ILE A 633 51.50 -14.99 12.73
C ILE A 633 52.24 -16.34 12.83
N SER A 634 51.92 -17.27 11.93
CA SER A 634 52.50 -18.63 11.89
C SER A 634 54.00 -18.66 12.22
N GLY A 635 54.37 -19.44 13.23
CA GLY A 635 55.73 -19.55 13.77
C GLY A 635 56.04 -18.64 14.96
N ASN A 636 55.02 -18.11 15.67
CA ASN A 636 55.17 -17.20 16.82
C ASN A 636 55.89 -15.87 16.53
N ARG A 637 55.98 -15.47 15.26
CA ARG A 637 56.55 -14.18 14.85
C ARG A 637 55.58 -13.06 15.21
N LYS A 638 56.04 -12.10 16.01
CA LYS A 638 55.23 -10.98 16.47
C LYS A 638 55.02 -10.00 15.33
N VAL A 639 53.82 -9.45 15.22
CA VAL A 639 53.43 -8.45 14.23
C VAL A 639 52.76 -7.27 14.89
N LYS A 640 52.90 -6.08 14.29
CA LYS A 640 52.09 -4.89 14.62
C LYS A 640 51.36 -4.39 13.37
N ALA A 641 50.14 -3.90 13.52
CA ALA A 641 49.36 -3.34 12.42
C ALA A 641 48.46 -2.22 12.91
N THR A 642 48.13 -1.28 12.04
CA THR A 642 47.16 -0.22 12.36
C THR A 642 45.82 -0.50 11.70
N ILE A 643 44.69 -0.32 12.39
CA ILE A 643 43.35 -0.52 11.84
C ILE A 643 42.43 0.66 12.19
N GLY A 644 41.70 1.15 11.20
CA GLY A 644 40.64 2.15 11.39
C GLY A 644 39.31 1.50 11.73
N VAL A 645 38.50 2.15 12.56
CA VAL A 645 37.15 1.69 12.92
C VAL A 645 36.08 2.66 12.44
N ILE A 646 35.19 2.15 11.59
CA ILE A 646 34.00 2.83 11.10
C ILE A 646 32.93 2.77 12.21
N PRO A 647 32.24 3.87 12.53
CA PRO A 647 31.18 3.88 13.54
C PRO A 647 30.08 2.86 13.27
N LYS A 648 29.54 2.24 14.32
CA LYS A 648 28.40 1.33 14.18
C LYS A 648 27.16 2.10 13.74
N ILE A 649 26.47 1.59 12.72
CA ILE A 649 25.19 2.14 12.31
C ILE A 649 24.10 1.70 13.30
N ILE A 650 23.39 2.67 13.85
CA ILE A 650 22.28 2.44 14.79
C ILE A 650 20.99 2.21 14.01
N THR A 651 20.71 3.10 13.06
CA THR A 651 19.55 3.06 12.17
C THR A 651 19.84 3.85 10.91
N LEU A 652 18.98 3.71 9.91
CA LEU A 652 18.96 4.56 8.73
C LEU A 652 17.85 5.62 8.86
N ASN A 653 18.05 6.76 8.23
CA ASN A 653 17.11 7.88 8.22
C ASN A 653 17.23 8.71 6.92
N VAL A 654 16.52 9.83 6.85
CA VAL A 654 16.49 10.74 5.71
C VAL A 654 16.89 12.16 6.10
N ASP A 655 17.46 12.91 5.16
CA ASP A 655 17.70 14.36 5.23
C ASP A 655 18.45 14.79 6.52
N ASN A 656 19.52 14.06 6.85
CA ASN A 656 20.37 14.30 8.03
C ASN A 656 19.67 14.16 9.40
N ASN A 657 18.51 13.52 9.46
CA ASN A 657 17.77 13.31 10.71
C ASN A 657 18.44 12.25 11.60
N THR A 658 18.60 12.55 12.89
CA THR A 658 19.26 11.69 13.90
C THR A 658 18.28 10.99 14.87
N GLY A 659 16.98 11.23 14.72
CA GLY A 659 15.91 10.64 15.53
C GLY A 659 15.64 9.16 15.20
N ASN A 660 14.91 8.48 16.08
CA ASN A 660 14.38 7.14 15.79
C ASN A 660 13.13 7.29 14.92
N VAL A 661 13.23 6.95 13.63
CA VAL A 661 12.09 6.98 12.70
C VAL A 661 11.68 5.54 12.37
N PRO A 662 10.40 5.16 12.52
CA PRO A 662 9.95 3.78 12.35
C PRO A 662 9.97 3.30 10.88
N ALA A 663 10.04 4.20 9.91
CA ALA A 663 10.14 3.88 8.49
C ALA A 663 10.83 5.01 7.70
N ILE A 664 11.67 4.66 6.73
CA ILE A 664 12.36 5.62 5.86
C ILE A 664 11.34 6.15 4.85
N ALA A 665 10.99 7.43 4.96
CA ALA A 665 10.03 8.08 4.08
C ALA A 665 10.61 9.35 3.47
N ILE A 666 10.53 9.47 2.15
CA ILE A 666 11.04 10.61 1.40
C ILE A 666 9.87 11.29 0.69
N THR A 667 9.70 12.59 0.94
CA THR A 667 8.69 13.39 0.22
C THR A 667 9.32 14.05 -0.99
N VAL A 668 8.65 13.95 -2.14
CA VAL A 668 8.99 14.61 -3.41
C VAL A 668 7.77 15.38 -3.93
N LYS A 669 7.97 16.48 -4.65
CA LYS A 669 6.86 17.21 -5.28
C LYS A 669 6.69 16.75 -6.71
N ARG A 670 5.46 16.50 -7.16
CA ARG A 670 5.23 16.10 -8.55
C ARG A 670 5.63 17.18 -9.57
N SER A 671 5.58 18.45 -9.15
CA SER A 671 6.01 19.60 -9.96
C SER A 671 7.47 19.53 -10.41
N ASP A 672 8.32 18.88 -9.61
CA ASP A 672 9.76 18.82 -9.85
C ASP A 672 10.10 17.81 -10.97
N TYR A 673 9.12 16.99 -11.37
CA TYR A 673 9.28 15.85 -12.28
C TYR A 673 8.20 15.80 -13.38
N PRO A 674 8.12 16.80 -14.26
CA PRO A 674 7.01 16.97 -15.21
C PRO A 674 6.75 15.74 -16.09
N GLY A 675 7.78 14.97 -16.43
CA GLY A 675 7.71 13.77 -17.29
C GLY A 675 7.14 12.50 -16.64
N GLY A 676 6.83 12.50 -15.35
CA GLY A 676 6.23 11.34 -14.65
C GLY A 676 7.23 10.24 -14.29
N ALA A 677 8.23 9.95 -15.13
CA ALA A 677 9.32 9.04 -14.78
C ALA A 677 10.32 9.73 -13.83
N PHE A 678 10.61 9.07 -12.71
CA PHE A 678 11.48 9.56 -11.65
C PHE A 678 12.65 8.60 -11.41
N ASN A 679 13.88 9.10 -11.55
CA ASN A 679 15.10 8.32 -11.33
C ASN A 679 15.44 8.29 -9.83
N MET A 680 15.49 7.07 -9.27
CA MET A 680 15.71 6.88 -7.85
C MET A 680 17.11 7.28 -7.38
N ASP A 681 18.10 7.33 -8.27
CA ASP A 681 19.46 7.79 -7.94
C ASP A 681 19.50 9.23 -7.43
N GLU A 682 18.51 10.06 -7.81
CA GLU A 682 18.36 11.42 -7.30
C GLU A 682 18.09 11.48 -5.79
N LEU A 683 17.57 10.38 -5.21
CA LEU A 683 17.31 10.27 -3.77
C LEU A 683 18.44 9.63 -2.98
N SER A 684 19.47 9.10 -3.64
CA SER A 684 20.57 8.38 -2.97
C SER A 684 21.26 9.25 -1.91
N ASN A 685 21.41 10.54 -2.19
CA ASN A 685 22.05 11.50 -1.28
C ASN A 685 21.20 11.91 -0.07
N ARG A 686 19.92 11.51 -0.04
CA ARG A 686 18.99 11.84 1.05
C ARG A 686 18.99 10.79 2.15
N ILE A 687 19.47 9.58 1.88
CA ILE A 687 19.55 8.53 2.90
C ILE A 687 20.83 8.74 3.72
N CYS A 688 20.69 8.69 5.04
CA CYS A 688 21.79 8.78 5.98
C CYS A 688 21.77 7.62 6.99
N ALA A 689 22.95 7.24 7.45
CA ALA A 689 23.17 6.39 8.60
C ALA A 689 23.24 7.24 9.86
N VAL A 690 22.49 6.86 10.88
CA VAL A 690 22.58 7.45 12.22
C VAL A 690 23.64 6.69 13.01
N ILE A 691 24.63 7.41 13.50
CA ILE A 691 25.76 6.90 14.27
C ILE A 691 25.85 7.63 15.61
N ASN A 692 26.61 7.06 16.56
CA ASN A 692 27.06 7.82 17.73
C ASN A 692 28.47 8.36 17.44
N ASN A 693 28.66 9.65 17.69
CA ASN A 693 29.96 10.29 17.69
C ASN A 693 30.77 9.86 18.94
N ALA A 694 32.06 10.22 19.00
CA ALA A 694 32.96 9.92 20.12
C ALA A 694 32.41 10.39 21.47
N ASP A 695 31.69 11.52 21.49
CA ASP A 695 31.07 12.10 22.69
C ASP A 695 29.69 11.48 23.04
N GLY A 696 29.25 10.44 22.31
CA GLY A 696 27.97 9.77 22.52
C GLY A 696 26.75 10.46 21.89
N ASN A 697 26.92 11.65 21.32
CA ASN A 697 25.87 12.34 20.56
C ASN A 697 25.58 11.68 19.22
N ARG A 698 24.32 11.72 18.78
CA ARG A 698 23.93 11.15 17.48
C ARG A 698 24.25 12.09 16.33
N GLU A 699 24.80 11.53 15.25
CA GLU A 699 25.07 12.23 14.01
C GLU A 699 24.55 11.44 12.81
N ALA A 700 24.22 12.13 11.72
CA ALA A 700 23.80 11.54 10.46
C ALA A 700 24.91 11.68 9.41
N LYS A 701 25.34 10.55 8.84
CA LYS A 701 26.34 10.50 7.76
C LYS A 701 25.73 9.91 6.50
N LYS A 702 26.10 10.43 5.34
CA LYS A 702 25.59 9.91 4.06
C LYS A 702 26.06 8.48 3.84
N VAL A 703 25.23 7.69 3.17
CA VAL A 703 25.53 6.32 2.78
C VAL A 703 25.56 6.18 1.27
N HIS A 704 26.30 5.20 0.76
CA HIS A 704 26.24 4.82 -0.65
C HIS A 704 25.06 3.87 -0.87
N VAL A 705 24.10 4.29 -1.68
CA VAL A 705 23.08 3.38 -2.23
C VAL A 705 23.69 2.67 -3.43
N LEU A 706 23.84 1.36 -3.31
CA LEU A 706 24.46 0.50 -4.32
C LEU A 706 23.47 0.12 -5.43
N LEU A 707 22.19 0.00 -5.09
CA LEU A 707 21.15 -0.38 -6.03
C LEU A 707 19.77 0.08 -5.57
N TRP A 708 19.00 0.67 -6.48
CA TRP A 708 17.57 0.88 -6.35
C TRP A 708 16.79 -0.16 -7.16
N ASN A 709 15.70 -0.68 -6.59
CA ASN A 709 14.79 -1.60 -7.27
C ASN A 709 13.32 -1.25 -6.98
N PRO A 710 12.57 -0.79 -8.00
CA PRO A 710 13.03 -0.46 -9.35
C PRO A 710 13.94 0.80 -9.36
N PRO A 711 14.84 0.96 -10.35
CA PRO A 711 15.72 2.14 -10.46
C PRO A 711 14.99 3.40 -10.95
N ILE A 712 13.83 3.23 -11.61
CA ILE A 712 12.97 4.30 -12.09
C ILE A 712 11.53 3.94 -11.72
N ILE A 713 10.75 4.92 -11.26
CA ILE A 713 9.31 4.79 -10.99
C ILE A 713 8.53 5.87 -11.73
N ASP A 714 7.31 5.54 -12.16
CA ASP A 714 6.38 6.54 -12.70
C ASP A 714 5.54 7.13 -11.56
N ILE A 715 5.79 8.39 -11.22
CA ILE A 715 5.14 9.11 -10.14
C ILE A 715 3.91 9.89 -10.61
N SER A 716 2.83 9.80 -9.84
CA SER A 716 1.60 10.57 -10.00
C SER A 716 1.20 11.25 -8.69
N ASP A 717 0.38 12.30 -8.78
CA ASP A 717 -0.02 13.13 -7.64
C ASP A 717 -0.63 12.31 -6.50
N SER A 718 -0.29 12.68 -5.26
CA SER A 718 -0.87 12.13 -4.02
C SER A 718 -0.71 10.62 -3.81
N ASN A 719 0.20 9.96 -4.55
CA ASN A 719 0.48 8.54 -4.39
C ASN A 719 1.69 8.28 -3.47
N THR A 720 1.69 7.09 -2.87
CA THR A 720 2.80 6.57 -2.06
C THR A 720 3.39 5.33 -2.74
N TYR A 721 4.71 5.31 -2.91
CA TYR A 721 5.44 4.21 -3.54
C TYR A 721 6.36 3.54 -2.52
N HIS A 722 6.52 2.23 -2.61
CA HIS A 722 7.47 1.48 -1.81
C HIS A 722 8.52 0.87 -2.73
N VAL A 723 9.76 1.31 -2.57
CA VAL A 723 10.89 0.89 -3.38
C VAL A 723 11.97 0.28 -2.48
N THR A 724 12.76 -0.63 -3.03
CA THR A 724 13.85 -1.27 -2.27
C THR A 724 15.19 -0.65 -2.60
N ALA A 725 16.02 -0.41 -1.58
CA ALA A 725 17.38 0.11 -1.72
C ALA A 725 18.39 -0.82 -1.07
N THR A 726 19.47 -1.14 -1.77
CA THR A 726 20.64 -1.85 -1.22
C THR A 726 21.68 -0.80 -0.83
N ILE A 727 22.11 -0.80 0.43
CA ILE A 727 23.00 0.22 0.99
C ILE A 727 24.33 -0.43 1.35
N SER A 728 25.44 0.28 1.09
CA SER A 728 26.76 -0.13 1.57
C SER A 728 26.74 -0.38 3.08
N HIS A 729 27.45 -1.41 3.54
CA HIS A 729 27.48 -1.83 4.95
C HIS A 729 26.14 -2.34 5.53
N TYR A 730 25.10 -2.55 4.70
CA TYR A 730 23.85 -3.23 5.08
C TYR A 730 23.70 -4.53 4.29
N SER A 731 23.56 -5.65 5.00
CA SER A 731 23.42 -6.98 4.39
C SER A 731 22.03 -7.23 3.79
N THR A 732 21.02 -6.50 4.25
CA THR A 732 19.61 -6.66 3.84
C THR A 732 19.13 -5.39 3.13
N PRO A 733 18.52 -5.49 1.94
CA PRO A 733 17.86 -4.36 1.30
C PRO A 733 16.77 -3.77 2.19
N ILE A 734 16.65 -2.44 2.17
CA ILE A 734 15.67 -1.70 2.96
C ILE A 734 14.50 -1.26 2.08
N THR A 735 13.33 -1.07 2.68
CA THR A 735 12.17 -0.46 2.00
C THR A 735 12.13 1.04 2.27
N VAL A 736 12.08 1.84 1.22
CA VAL A 736 11.94 3.29 1.25
C VAL A 736 10.56 3.67 0.74
N THR A 737 9.86 4.50 1.51
CA THR A 737 8.52 4.99 1.16
C THR A 737 8.63 6.37 0.50
N ILE A 738 8.21 6.50 -0.75
CA ILE A 738 8.21 7.77 -1.48
C ILE A 738 6.80 8.36 -1.44
N LYS A 739 6.64 9.56 -0.88
CA LYS A 739 5.37 10.29 -0.82
C LYS A 739 5.40 11.42 -1.83
N VAL A 740 4.50 11.38 -2.81
CA VAL A 740 4.40 12.40 -3.86
C VAL A 740 3.37 13.45 -3.42
N GLN A 741 3.83 14.69 -3.27
CA GLN A 741 3.01 15.86 -2.93
C GLN A 741 2.69 16.73 -4.14
#